data_AF-A0A1Q9D1Y5-F1
#
_entry.id   AF-A0A1Q9D1Y5-F1
#
_cell.length_a   1.000
_cell.length_b   1.000
_cell.length_c   1.000
_cell.angle_alpha   90.00
_cell.angle_beta   90.00
_cell.angle_gamma   90.00
#
_symmetry.space_group_name_H-M   'P 1'
#
loop_
_entity.id
_entity.type
_entity.pdbx_description
1 polymer ?
#
loop_
_entity_poly.entity_id
_entity_poly.type
_entity_poly.pdbx_seq_one_letter_code
_entity_poly.pdbx_strand_id
1 'polypeptide(L)'
;MVAPKNHKPWKLLVLGLAWYMECHVLLVFVPRFHEKQPVQTRLAAHGQTGGRKKLALPPLTSPANPEDHVFIPLEDYGAKIKELFQGQEFVFIRGGVGVGKSTLRLHLARQNRQTFVSVPFQNGEEASWRANIVRSVQEATNQNVTTGDTQLQDALALAAAKSLILVLDEAHTIFSVDNLVTSLLKGEQRPRLVLFSASGEASAGMMSTTPSEITQKFFWTPTIPEVDGHFISQLEQAGVRLDEDSVEFFMKFCAGHRSIFMAAMNWVKEKQNGSRWEFKQTVTEVRDSMGANSWWVSGGILEGLAASRGVKVNGKFGNLDVVPREFVTILCEGPGQLPPKLRRDLTVCGFVQPVPEAGHKEFRKVDWTQANTRYAVSNPVMASYYREQLKDFRGLEVRVDPYIPVSCLDLLLRAIPCLTFAQVVGYAPTAAAASALSASSSPFEDQYNRAIIDALTKLGYKADSCESPTIGKVDVFVNIDGKTFSMEGIVADRGQQDHTDHRNRFDNPNLSAYSEATKKALFTIGSTERTVRDRVNATRAEGVEIIGLVPNVAYTRYHIFYRGAQAAEFGDLVEYDVECDLVARGLDINGIRCIQKVAHINSPAGSAVTTSTSSVVWVRELIRKDKQLTAGSQQEFEPKGKAFKVKGELTGIKNKAELSIASFKIVIYSQMEESVSGWALGEGRNDVSKSPQHIRSNSIHCSFAGAAALLDFQD
;
A
#
# COMPACT_ATOMS: atom_id res chain seq x y z
N MET A 1 15.54 5.52 -78.72
CA MET A 1 16.65 6.41 -79.10
C MET A 1 17.81 6.19 -78.14
N VAL A 2 18.95 5.80 -78.71
CA VAL A 2 20.34 5.91 -78.26
C VAL A 2 20.64 5.76 -76.75
N ALA A 3 20.88 4.51 -76.32
CA ALA A 3 22.20 3.92 -76.01
C ALA A 3 23.26 4.67 -75.14
N PRO A 4 24.18 3.91 -74.50
CA PRO A 4 24.63 4.05 -73.10
C PRO A 4 26.19 4.05 -72.98
N LYS A 5 26.75 3.46 -71.90
CA LYS A 5 28.13 2.90 -71.68
C LYS A 5 29.07 3.79 -70.83
N ASN A 6 29.97 3.30 -69.95
CA ASN A 6 30.66 1.99 -69.83
C ASN A 6 31.45 1.91 -68.47
N HIS A 7 31.51 0.73 -67.82
CA HIS A 7 32.73 -0.12 -67.54
C HIS A 7 33.89 0.50 -66.70
N LYS A 8 34.61 -0.15 -65.76
CA LYS A 8 34.71 -1.50 -65.14
C LYS A 8 35.89 -1.44 -64.08
N PRO A 9 36.36 -2.54 -63.42
CA PRO A 9 36.80 -2.61 -62.00
C PRO A 9 38.26 -3.08 -61.75
N TRP A 10 38.74 -3.12 -60.49
CA TRP A 10 39.86 -3.96 -59.97
C TRP A 10 39.63 -4.13 -58.43
N LYS A 11 39.36 -5.30 -57.80
CA LYS A 11 40.13 -6.53 -57.46
C LYS A 11 41.45 -6.36 -56.67
N LEU A 12 41.34 -6.64 -55.35
CA LEU A 12 42.10 -7.62 -54.51
C LEU A 12 43.64 -7.57 -54.35
N LEU A 13 44.10 -7.44 -53.09
CA LEU A 13 45.18 -8.20 -52.38
C LEU A 13 45.24 -7.60 -50.94
N VAL A 14 44.99 -8.27 -49.79
CA VAL A 14 45.46 -9.49 -49.11
C VAL A 14 46.89 -9.42 -48.56
N LEU A 15 47.01 -9.83 -47.28
CA LEU A 15 48.18 -10.05 -46.38
C LEU A 15 48.47 -8.87 -45.41
N GLY A 16 48.57 -9.05 -44.09
CA GLY A 16 48.53 -10.23 -43.24
C GLY A 16 49.25 -9.96 -41.90
N LEU A 17 48.85 -10.71 -40.85
CA LEU A 17 49.49 -10.95 -39.55
C LEU A 17 49.37 -9.86 -38.47
N ALA A 18 49.25 -10.13 -37.17
CA ALA A 18 48.73 -11.22 -36.30
C ALA A 18 49.21 -10.86 -34.87
N TRP A 19 48.38 -11.05 -33.84
CA TRP A 19 48.67 -11.30 -32.39
C TRP A 19 47.42 -10.90 -31.58
N TYR A 20 46.48 -11.77 -31.19
CA TYR A 20 46.43 -12.87 -30.20
C TYR A 20 46.46 -12.47 -28.71
N MET A 21 45.26 -12.52 -28.08
CA MET A 21 44.86 -13.01 -26.73
C MET A 21 43.50 -12.35 -26.36
N GLU A 22 42.32 -12.96 -26.58
CA GLU A 22 41.57 -13.95 -25.75
C GLU A 22 41.40 -13.50 -24.28
N CYS A 23 40.18 -13.25 -23.75
CA CYS A 23 39.10 -14.20 -23.42
C CYS A 23 37.69 -13.57 -23.65
N HIS A 24 36.81 -14.15 -24.49
CA HIS A 24 35.75 -15.12 -24.15
C HIS A 24 34.59 -14.63 -23.25
N VAL A 25 33.52 -14.13 -23.88
CA VAL A 25 32.13 -14.46 -23.54
C VAL A 25 31.38 -14.78 -24.84
N LEU A 26 30.80 -15.98 -24.88
CA LEU A 26 30.12 -16.61 -26.00
C LEU A 26 28.89 -15.79 -26.45
N LEU A 27 28.96 -15.27 -27.67
CA LEU A 27 27.80 -14.92 -28.50
C LEU A 27 27.37 -16.20 -29.23
N VAL A 28 26.23 -16.78 -28.85
CA VAL A 28 25.60 -17.87 -29.61
C VAL A 28 24.20 -17.45 -30.04
N PHE A 29 24.09 -17.26 -31.36
CA PHE A 29 22.94 -17.48 -32.23
C PHE A 29 21.54 -17.37 -31.61
N VAL A 30 20.86 -16.28 -31.98
CA VAL A 30 19.40 -16.18 -32.02
C VAL A 30 18.86 -17.24 -33.02
N PRO A 31 18.11 -18.26 -32.59
CA PRO A 31 17.38 -19.10 -33.52
C PRO A 31 16.10 -18.37 -33.93
N ARG A 32 15.85 -18.39 -35.24
CA ARG A 32 14.60 -18.01 -35.88
C ARG A 32 13.39 -18.53 -35.11
N PHE A 33 12.41 -17.65 -34.96
CA PHE A 33 11.03 -17.96 -34.59
C PHE A 33 10.55 -19.21 -35.32
N HIS A 34 10.43 -20.32 -34.60
CA HIS A 34 9.50 -21.36 -34.96
C HIS A 34 8.13 -20.90 -34.46
N GLU A 35 7.20 -20.73 -35.40
CA GLU A 35 5.76 -20.72 -35.17
C GLU A 35 5.41 -21.81 -34.14
N LYS A 36 5.10 -21.39 -32.91
CA LYS A 36 4.37 -22.24 -31.98
C LYS A 36 2.97 -22.39 -32.56
N GLN A 37 2.74 -23.52 -33.23
CA GLN A 37 1.39 -24.00 -33.46
C GLN A 37 0.63 -23.95 -32.12
N PRO A 38 -0.59 -23.40 -32.08
CA PRO A 38 -1.40 -23.46 -30.89
C PRO A 38 -1.68 -24.92 -30.59
N VAL A 39 -1.27 -25.39 -29.42
CA VAL A 39 -1.77 -26.66 -28.88
C VAL A 39 -3.25 -26.43 -28.59
N GLN A 40 -4.08 -26.70 -29.59
CA GLN A 40 -5.52 -26.87 -29.40
C GLN A 40 -5.71 -28.07 -28.47
N THR A 41 -6.02 -27.81 -27.21
CA THR A 41 -6.73 -28.78 -26.38
C THR A 41 -8.09 -29.00 -27.06
N ARG A 42 -8.20 -30.06 -27.87
CA ARG A 42 -9.48 -30.56 -28.38
C ARG A 42 -10.35 -30.96 -27.18
N LEU A 43 -11.15 -30.04 -26.67
CA LEU A 43 -12.43 -30.38 -26.06
C LEU A 43 -13.27 -31.00 -27.16
N ALA A 44 -13.49 -32.31 -27.08
CA ALA A 44 -14.28 -33.05 -28.03
C ALA A 44 -15.67 -32.42 -28.15
N ALA A 45 -15.95 -31.83 -29.31
CA ALA A 45 -17.28 -31.44 -29.72
C ALA A 45 -18.11 -32.73 -29.91
N HIS A 46 -18.89 -33.08 -28.89
CA HIS A 46 -20.11 -33.84 -29.13
C HIS A 46 -21.22 -32.83 -29.35
N GLY A 47 -21.71 -32.80 -30.59
CA GLY A 47 -22.83 -32.00 -31.00
C GLY A 47 -24.07 -32.39 -30.21
N GLN A 48 -24.43 -31.54 -29.26
CA GLN A 48 -25.81 -31.31 -28.86
C GLN A 48 -26.03 -29.81 -28.85
N THR A 49 -27.03 -29.36 -29.61
CA THR A 49 -27.63 -28.03 -29.53
C THR A 49 -28.24 -27.85 -28.14
N GLY A 50 -27.40 -27.59 -27.14
CA GLY A 50 -27.78 -27.21 -25.79
C GLY A 50 -27.45 -25.73 -25.58
N GLY A 51 -28.42 -24.95 -25.09
CA GLY A 51 -28.22 -23.52 -24.81
C GLY A 51 -26.95 -23.29 -24.00
N ARG A 52 -26.07 -22.39 -24.47
CA ARG A 52 -24.86 -22.01 -23.74
C ARG A 52 -25.26 -21.67 -22.31
N LYS A 53 -24.75 -22.42 -21.33
CA LYS A 53 -25.01 -22.22 -19.92
C LYS A 53 -24.64 -20.77 -19.58
N LYS A 54 -25.62 -19.97 -19.19
CA LYS A 54 -25.44 -18.55 -18.90
C LYS A 54 -24.61 -18.43 -17.62
N LEU A 55 -23.42 -17.85 -17.69
CA LEU A 55 -22.63 -17.55 -16.51
C LEU A 55 -23.32 -16.48 -15.64
N ALA A 56 -23.02 -16.46 -14.35
CA ALA A 56 -23.43 -15.40 -13.44
C ALA A 56 -22.22 -14.57 -12.99
N LEU A 57 -22.46 -13.36 -12.47
CA LEU A 57 -21.43 -12.68 -11.68
C LEU A 57 -21.31 -13.41 -10.33
N PRO A 58 -20.08 -13.63 -9.80
CA PRO A 58 -19.91 -14.31 -8.53
C PRO A 58 -20.53 -13.50 -7.38
N PRO A 59 -21.18 -14.15 -6.39
CA PRO A 59 -21.62 -13.46 -5.18
C PRO A 59 -20.44 -12.80 -4.47
N LEU A 60 -20.61 -11.57 -3.98
CA LEU A 60 -19.52 -10.80 -3.34
C LEU A 60 -18.98 -11.44 -2.04
N THR A 61 -19.71 -12.39 -1.46
CA THR A 61 -19.37 -13.08 -0.22
C THR A 61 -18.77 -14.47 -0.43
N SER A 62 -18.79 -15.00 -1.66
CA SER A 62 -18.43 -16.39 -1.96
C SER A 62 -17.31 -16.49 -2.99
N PRO A 63 -16.47 -17.53 -2.95
CA PRO A 63 -15.46 -17.76 -3.97
C PRO A 63 -16.09 -17.94 -5.37
N ALA A 64 -15.39 -17.49 -6.41
CA ALA A 64 -15.86 -17.69 -7.78
C ALA A 64 -15.69 -19.15 -8.23
N ASN A 65 -16.70 -19.72 -8.90
CA ASN A 65 -16.63 -21.01 -9.56
C ASN A 65 -16.45 -20.79 -11.07
N PRO A 66 -15.33 -21.18 -11.70
CA PRO A 66 -15.13 -21.02 -13.14
C PRO A 66 -16.18 -21.71 -14.04
N GLU A 67 -16.95 -22.68 -13.52
CA GLU A 67 -17.99 -23.36 -14.31
C GLU A 67 -19.35 -22.64 -14.30
N ASP A 68 -19.56 -21.74 -13.34
CA ASP A 68 -20.85 -21.08 -13.10
C ASP A 68 -20.74 -19.55 -13.13
N HIS A 69 -19.55 -19.02 -12.85
CA HIS A 69 -19.31 -17.59 -12.63
C HIS A 69 -18.31 -17.03 -13.64
N VAL A 70 -18.40 -15.73 -13.87
CA VAL A 70 -17.29 -14.95 -14.44
C VAL A 70 -16.06 -15.12 -13.56
N PHE A 71 -14.95 -15.49 -14.17
CA PHE A 71 -13.73 -15.86 -13.48
C PHE A 71 -12.56 -15.01 -13.94
N ILE A 72 -11.97 -14.27 -13.00
CA ILE A 72 -10.72 -13.54 -13.27
C ILE A 72 -9.59 -14.57 -13.37
N PRO A 73 -8.80 -14.56 -14.46
CA PRO A 73 -7.76 -15.55 -14.72
C PRO A 73 -6.79 -15.75 -13.52
N LEU A 74 -6.37 -17.01 -13.32
CA LEU A 74 -5.51 -17.48 -12.22
C LEU A 74 -4.52 -18.55 -12.70
N GLU A 75 -4.18 -18.54 -13.98
CA GLU A 75 -3.21 -19.41 -14.60
C GLU A 75 -1.82 -19.18 -13.96
N ASP A 76 -0.99 -20.21 -14.02
CA ASP A 76 0.39 -20.21 -13.51
C ASP A 76 0.57 -20.03 -12.00
N TYR A 77 -0.48 -19.71 -11.22
CA TYR A 77 -0.36 -19.59 -9.77
C TYR A 77 0.08 -20.89 -9.09
N GLY A 78 -0.24 -22.04 -9.67
CA GLY A 78 0.28 -23.33 -9.21
C GLY A 78 1.81 -23.41 -9.26
N ALA A 79 2.42 -22.88 -10.34
CA ALA A 79 3.87 -22.80 -10.47
C ALA A 79 4.46 -21.70 -9.57
N LYS A 80 3.88 -20.49 -9.60
CA LYS A 80 4.30 -19.36 -8.75
C LYS A 80 4.36 -19.74 -7.27
N ILE A 81 3.31 -20.40 -6.75
CA ILE A 81 3.28 -20.82 -5.34
C ILE A 81 4.32 -21.90 -5.03
N LYS A 82 4.58 -22.83 -5.96
CA LYS A 82 5.66 -23.83 -5.80
C LYS A 82 7.03 -23.15 -5.66
N GLU A 83 7.27 -22.08 -6.41
CA GLU A 83 8.52 -21.31 -6.32
C GLU A 83 8.68 -20.59 -4.97
N LEU A 84 7.58 -20.14 -4.36
CA LEU A 84 7.60 -19.47 -3.05
C LEU A 84 8.13 -20.35 -1.92
N PHE A 85 8.04 -21.68 -2.04
CA PHE A 85 8.57 -22.58 -1.02
C PHE A 85 10.09 -22.43 -0.86
N GLN A 86 10.85 -22.19 -1.93
CA GLN A 86 12.32 -22.04 -1.86
C GLN A 86 13.01 -23.16 -1.06
N GLY A 87 12.53 -24.40 -1.19
CA GLY A 87 13.02 -25.57 -0.46
C GLY A 87 12.49 -25.71 0.98
N GLN A 88 11.59 -24.84 1.43
CA GLN A 88 10.89 -24.94 2.72
C GLN A 88 9.58 -25.74 2.59
N GLU A 89 8.99 -26.09 3.72
CA GLU A 89 7.75 -26.88 3.81
C GLU A 89 6.49 -26.02 3.93
N PHE A 90 6.63 -24.75 4.32
CA PHE A 90 5.49 -23.89 4.64
C PHE A 90 5.57 -22.57 3.91
N VAL A 91 4.48 -22.17 3.27
CA VAL A 91 4.31 -20.85 2.66
C VAL A 91 3.05 -20.22 3.25
N PHE A 92 3.19 -19.05 3.87
CA PHE A 92 2.08 -18.31 4.44
C PHE A 92 1.82 -17.03 3.65
N ILE A 93 0.69 -16.99 2.97
CA ILE A 93 0.25 -15.89 2.12
C ILE A 93 -0.89 -15.14 2.80
N ARG A 94 -0.64 -13.87 3.11
CA ARG A 94 -1.66 -12.90 3.49
C ARG A 94 -2.11 -12.09 2.29
N GLY A 95 -3.29 -11.50 2.38
CA GLY A 95 -3.81 -10.56 1.39
C GLY A 95 -5.06 -9.88 1.91
N GLY A 96 -5.45 -8.76 1.30
CA GLY A 96 -6.66 -8.02 1.67
C GLY A 96 -7.93 -8.89 1.64
N VAL A 97 -8.97 -8.46 2.35
CA VAL A 97 -10.28 -9.12 2.28
C VAL A 97 -10.88 -8.89 0.89
N GLY A 98 -11.39 -9.94 0.25
CA GLY A 98 -11.98 -9.85 -1.09
C GLY A 98 -10.98 -9.86 -2.27
N VAL A 99 -9.67 -9.96 -2.03
CA VAL A 99 -8.67 -10.04 -3.12
C VAL A 99 -8.66 -11.36 -3.88
N GLY A 100 -9.37 -12.39 -3.39
CA GLY A 100 -9.52 -13.68 -4.09
C GLY A 100 -8.77 -14.88 -3.51
N LYS A 101 -8.25 -14.81 -2.27
CA LYS A 101 -7.55 -15.94 -1.60
C LYS A 101 -8.31 -17.26 -1.64
N SER A 102 -9.59 -17.23 -1.25
CA SER A 102 -10.44 -18.43 -1.26
C SER A 102 -10.72 -18.94 -2.67
N THR A 103 -10.85 -18.05 -3.65
CA THR A 103 -10.96 -18.41 -5.08
C THR A 103 -9.68 -19.08 -5.57
N LEU A 104 -8.52 -18.54 -5.22
CA LEU A 104 -7.22 -19.11 -5.56
C LEU A 104 -7.02 -20.50 -4.95
N ARG A 105 -7.36 -20.68 -3.67
CA ARG A 105 -7.33 -22.00 -3.02
C ARG A 105 -8.12 -23.06 -3.81
N LEU A 106 -9.36 -22.74 -4.18
CA LEU A 106 -10.20 -23.66 -4.95
C LEU A 106 -9.67 -23.89 -6.36
N HIS A 107 -9.14 -22.84 -7.00
CA HIS A 107 -8.53 -22.94 -8.32
C HIS A 107 -7.32 -23.88 -8.32
N LEU A 108 -6.40 -23.73 -7.36
CA LEU A 108 -5.23 -24.59 -7.22
C LEU A 108 -5.61 -26.06 -7.09
N ALA A 109 -6.53 -26.37 -6.18
CA ALA A 109 -6.99 -27.73 -5.97
C ALA A 109 -7.70 -28.32 -7.19
N ARG A 110 -8.40 -27.50 -7.98
CA ARG A 110 -9.12 -27.96 -9.18
C ARG A 110 -8.20 -28.20 -10.36
N GLN A 111 -7.27 -27.29 -10.65
CA GLN A 111 -6.37 -27.39 -11.81
C GLN A 111 -5.20 -28.34 -11.56
N ASN A 112 -4.80 -28.53 -10.30
CA ASN A 112 -3.63 -29.32 -9.93
C ASN A 112 -4.00 -30.39 -8.88
N ARG A 113 -5.08 -31.14 -9.11
CA ARG A 113 -5.65 -32.13 -8.16
C ARG A 113 -4.62 -33.15 -7.64
N GLN A 114 -3.61 -33.46 -8.44
CA GLN A 114 -2.54 -34.41 -8.06
C GLN A 114 -1.50 -33.82 -7.11
N THR A 115 -1.46 -32.49 -6.95
CA THR A 115 -0.47 -31.81 -6.11
C THR A 115 -1.10 -30.97 -5.02
N PHE A 116 -2.13 -30.17 -5.33
CA PHE A 116 -2.75 -29.27 -4.35
C PHE A 116 -4.05 -29.87 -3.83
N VAL A 117 -4.16 -29.98 -2.51
CA VAL A 117 -5.34 -30.50 -1.83
C VAL A 117 -5.95 -29.40 -0.98
N SER A 118 -7.15 -28.97 -1.37
CA SER A 118 -7.90 -27.96 -0.63
C SER A 118 -8.48 -28.58 0.64
N VAL A 119 -8.10 -28.08 1.81
CA VAL A 119 -8.69 -28.48 3.09
C VAL A 119 -9.74 -27.44 3.50
N PRO A 120 -11.01 -27.84 3.70
CA PRO A 120 -12.03 -26.92 4.15
C PRO A 120 -11.89 -26.62 5.65
N PHE A 121 -11.68 -25.35 5.98
CA PHE A 121 -11.79 -24.83 7.34
C PHE A 121 -12.96 -23.86 7.38
N GLN A 122 -13.99 -24.20 8.15
CA GLN A 122 -15.07 -23.29 8.52
C GLN A 122 -15.14 -23.30 10.05
N ASN A 123 -15.62 -22.19 10.64
CA ASN A 123 -15.79 -21.97 12.09
C ASN A 123 -16.17 -23.25 12.84
N GLY A 124 -15.18 -23.98 13.33
CA GLY A 124 -15.33 -25.36 13.75
C GLY A 124 -14.32 -25.66 14.84
N GLU A 125 -14.55 -26.75 15.54
CA GLU A 125 -13.67 -27.20 16.62
C GLU A 125 -12.50 -28.01 16.07
N GLU A 126 -11.46 -28.19 16.89
CA GLU A 126 -10.26 -28.96 16.53
C GLU A 126 -10.59 -30.33 15.91
N ALA A 127 -11.58 -31.04 16.47
CA ALA A 127 -12.00 -32.35 15.96
C ALA A 127 -12.49 -32.28 14.49
N SER A 128 -13.26 -31.25 14.14
CA SER A 128 -13.76 -31.04 12.77
C SER A 128 -12.61 -30.75 11.81
N TRP A 129 -11.65 -29.93 12.23
CA TRP A 129 -10.47 -29.60 11.45
C TRP A 129 -9.58 -30.81 11.18
N ARG A 130 -9.34 -31.63 12.20
CA ARG A 130 -8.62 -32.91 12.08
C ARG A 130 -9.32 -33.83 11.08
N ALA A 131 -10.64 -34.01 11.22
CA ALA A 131 -11.43 -34.83 10.31
C ALA A 131 -11.40 -34.30 8.86
N ASN A 132 -11.41 -32.99 8.66
CA ASN A 132 -11.33 -32.39 7.33
C ASN A 132 -9.99 -32.64 6.66
N ILE A 133 -8.86 -32.52 7.38
CA ILE A 133 -7.54 -32.83 6.85
C ILE A 133 -7.49 -34.29 6.40
N VAL A 134 -7.88 -35.20 7.29
CA VAL A 134 -7.92 -36.65 7.05
C VAL A 134 -8.74 -36.96 5.80
N ARG A 135 -9.99 -36.51 5.76
CA ARG A 135 -10.90 -36.75 4.64
C ARG A 135 -10.32 -36.22 3.33
N SER A 136 -9.80 -34.99 3.31
CA SER A 136 -9.25 -34.40 2.09
C SER A 136 -8.03 -35.15 1.56
N VAL A 137 -7.18 -35.70 2.44
CA VAL A 137 -6.05 -36.55 2.02
C VAL A 137 -6.54 -37.90 1.47
N GLN A 138 -7.51 -38.54 2.14
CA GLN A 138 -8.08 -39.81 1.67
C GLN A 138 -8.73 -39.65 0.29
N GLU A 139 -9.52 -38.61 0.09
CA GLU A 139 -10.16 -38.28 -1.19
C GLU A 139 -9.13 -37.98 -2.29
N ALA A 140 -8.06 -37.26 -1.97
CA ALA A 140 -7.02 -36.92 -2.95
C ALA A 140 -6.16 -38.13 -3.36
N THR A 141 -6.00 -39.11 -2.46
CA THR A 141 -5.13 -40.28 -2.68
C THR A 141 -5.89 -41.54 -3.05
N ASN A 142 -7.21 -41.57 -2.86
CA ASN A 142 -8.04 -42.77 -2.86
C ASN A 142 -7.50 -43.88 -1.93
N GLN A 143 -6.89 -43.50 -0.80
CA GLN A 143 -6.35 -44.43 0.20
C GLN A 143 -6.99 -44.15 1.55
N ASN A 144 -7.35 -45.21 2.26
CA ASN A 144 -7.85 -45.10 3.63
C ASN A 144 -6.67 -44.98 4.59
N VAL A 145 -6.77 -44.06 5.55
CA VAL A 145 -5.89 -44.04 6.72
C VAL A 145 -6.54 -44.78 7.87
N THR A 146 -5.70 -45.28 8.77
CA THR A 146 -6.03 -46.01 9.98
C THR A 146 -7.05 -45.25 10.85
N THR A 147 -8.00 -45.99 11.43
CA THR A 147 -9.01 -45.44 12.34
C THR A 147 -8.45 -45.31 13.76
N GLY A 148 -8.74 -44.21 14.47
CA GLY A 148 -8.36 -44.01 15.88
C GLY A 148 -7.49 -42.77 16.10
N ASP A 149 -6.77 -42.74 17.23
CA ASP A 149 -6.04 -41.55 17.69
C ASP A 149 -4.88 -41.12 16.78
N THR A 150 -4.36 -42.02 15.94
CA THR A 150 -3.25 -41.74 15.01
C THR A 150 -3.70 -41.24 13.63
N GLN A 151 -5.01 -41.22 13.36
CA GLN A 151 -5.56 -40.99 12.02
C GLN A 151 -5.04 -39.71 11.34
N LEU A 152 -4.87 -38.63 12.11
CA LEU A 152 -4.29 -37.39 11.58
C LEU A 152 -2.82 -37.58 11.17
N GLN A 153 -2.01 -38.21 12.01
CA GLN A 153 -0.58 -38.42 11.73
C GLN A 153 -0.38 -39.30 10.51
N ASP A 154 -1.18 -40.35 10.39
CA ASP A 154 -1.16 -41.25 9.24
C ASP A 154 -1.56 -40.51 7.95
N ALA A 155 -2.52 -39.60 8.01
CA ALA A 155 -2.90 -38.74 6.88
C ALA A 155 -1.80 -37.74 6.50
N LEU A 156 -1.12 -37.13 7.48
CA LEU A 156 -0.02 -36.21 7.21
C LEU A 156 1.20 -36.93 6.61
N ALA A 157 1.54 -38.11 7.13
CA ALA A 157 2.57 -38.99 6.60
C ALA A 157 2.25 -39.41 5.15
N LEU A 158 1.01 -39.81 4.88
CA LEU A 158 0.55 -40.16 3.53
C LEU A 158 0.64 -38.97 2.57
N ALA A 159 0.22 -37.78 3.01
CA ALA A 159 0.32 -36.57 2.21
C ALA A 159 1.78 -36.21 1.90
N ALA A 160 2.69 -36.35 2.87
CA ALA A 160 4.12 -36.13 2.69
C ALA A 160 4.72 -37.14 1.69
N ALA A 161 4.43 -38.44 1.86
CA ALA A 161 4.90 -39.50 0.98
C ALA A 161 4.42 -39.32 -0.48
N LYS A 162 3.23 -38.77 -0.68
CA LYS A 162 2.68 -38.44 -2.00
C LYS A 162 3.07 -37.06 -2.51
N SER A 163 3.91 -36.31 -1.78
CA SER A 163 4.33 -34.95 -2.13
C SER A 163 3.15 -33.99 -2.34
N LEU A 164 2.06 -34.18 -1.59
CA LEU A 164 0.90 -33.30 -1.63
C LEU A 164 1.20 -31.97 -0.93
N ILE A 165 0.55 -30.93 -1.43
CA ILE A 165 0.54 -29.58 -0.87
C ILE A 165 -0.86 -29.34 -0.32
N LEU A 166 -1.00 -29.30 1.00
CA LEU A 166 -2.27 -29.00 1.63
C LEU A 166 -2.48 -27.48 1.63
N VAL A 167 -3.64 -27.03 1.16
CA VAL A 167 -4.00 -25.62 1.06
C VAL A 167 -5.10 -25.30 2.07
N LEU A 168 -4.75 -24.52 3.08
CA LEU A 168 -5.61 -24.15 4.19
C LEU A 168 -6.04 -22.69 4.06
N ASP A 169 -7.35 -22.42 4.15
CA ASP A 169 -7.88 -21.06 4.21
C ASP A 169 -8.08 -20.62 5.66
N GLU A 170 -8.09 -19.32 5.89
CA GLU A 170 -8.23 -18.70 7.20
C GLU A 170 -7.35 -19.33 8.30
N ALA A 171 -6.09 -19.60 7.96
CA ALA A 171 -5.13 -20.30 8.81
C ALA A 171 -4.92 -19.67 10.20
N HIS A 172 -5.21 -18.38 10.36
CA HIS A 172 -5.18 -17.72 11.67
C HIS A 172 -6.12 -18.39 12.71
N THR A 173 -7.15 -19.11 12.26
CA THR A 173 -8.10 -19.80 13.15
C THR A 173 -7.49 -21.01 13.85
N ILE A 174 -6.51 -21.68 13.24
CA ILE A 174 -5.89 -22.88 13.79
C ILE A 174 -4.71 -22.61 14.72
N PHE A 175 -4.12 -21.40 14.68
CA PHE A 175 -2.92 -21.06 15.46
C PHE A 175 -3.13 -21.02 16.97
N SER A 176 -4.37 -21.03 17.46
CA SER A 176 -4.69 -21.16 18.89
C SER A 176 -4.85 -22.61 19.36
N VAL A 177 -4.62 -23.60 18.49
CA VAL A 177 -4.81 -25.02 18.79
C VAL A 177 -3.46 -25.74 18.76
N ASP A 178 -2.77 -25.72 19.90
CA ASP A 178 -1.38 -26.17 20.04
C ASP A 178 -1.15 -27.60 19.53
N ASN A 179 -2.06 -28.53 19.83
CA ASN A 179 -1.94 -29.92 19.41
C ASN A 179 -2.03 -30.08 17.88
N LEU A 180 -2.94 -29.34 17.24
CA LEU A 180 -3.09 -29.37 15.79
C LEU A 180 -1.91 -28.67 15.10
N VAL A 181 -1.49 -27.51 15.59
CA VAL A 181 -0.32 -26.78 15.09
C VAL A 181 0.94 -27.62 15.20
N THR A 182 1.14 -28.28 16.34
CA THR A 182 2.29 -29.17 16.57
C THR A 182 2.26 -30.36 15.61
N SER A 183 1.09 -30.96 15.38
CA SER A 183 0.94 -32.05 14.41
C SER A 183 1.27 -31.61 12.98
N LEU A 184 0.80 -30.42 12.57
CA LEU A 184 1.03 -29.89 11.22
C LEU A 184 2.45 -29.40 10.99
N LEU A 185 3.06 -28.76 11.99
CA LEU A 185 4.28 -27.98 11.81
C LEU A 185 5.53 -28.59 12.44
N LYS A 186 5.44 -29.60 13.33
CA LYS A 186 6.60 -30.12 14.10
C LYS A 186 6.88 -31.63 13.95
N GLY A 187 6.09 -32.41 13.22
CA GLY A 187 6.32 -33.87 13.01
C GLY A 187 7.58 -34.24 12.19
N GLU A 188 8.00 -35.50 12.09
CA GLU A 188 9.11 -35.87 11.20
C GLU A 188 8.69 -35.94 9.72
N GLN A 189 7.46 -36.37 9.47
CA GLN A 189 6.90 -36.49 8.12
C GLN A 189 5.82 -35.42 7.92
N ARG A 190 6.22 -34.24 7.42
CA ARG A 190 5.33 -33.10 7.22
C ARG A 190 5.00 -32.93 5.74
N PRO A 191 3.71 -32.81 5.37
CA PRO A 191 3.36 -32.38 4.03
C PRO A 191 3.72 -30.90 3.85
N ARG A 192 3.85 -30.49 2.59
CA ARG A 192 3.98 -29.06 2.27
C ARG A 192 2.65 -28.36 2.54
N LEU A 193 2.68 -27.16 3.14
CA LEU A 193 1.48 -26.38 3.44
C LEU A 193 1.51 -25.02 2.75
N VAL A 194 0.38 -24.65 2.14
CA VAL A 194 0.06 -23.28 1.75
C VAL A 194 -1.03 -22.78 2.68
N LEU A 195 -0.72 -21.74 3.42
CA LEU A 195 -1.62 -21.12 4.39
C LEU A 195 -2.10 -19.79 3.80
N PHE A 196 -3.42 -19.62 3.65
CA PHE A 196 -4.02 -18.33 3.31
C PHE A 196 -4.67 -17.71 4.54
N SER A 197 -4.49 -16.41 4.75
CA SER A 197 -5.27 -15.70 5.75
C SER A 197 -5.33 -14.19 5.57
N ALA A 198 -6.32 -13.54 6.18
CA ALA A 198 -6.31 -12.09 6.36
C ALA A 198 -5.39 -11.66 7.53
N SER A 199 -5.25 -12.47 8.59
CA SER A 199 -4.52 -12.17 9.82
C SER A 199 -3.31 -13.08 10.04
N GLY A 200 -2.32 -12.58 10.79
CA GLY A 200 -1.19 -13.37 11.32
C GLY A 200 -1.35 -13.77 12.79
N GLU A 201 -2.39 -13.29 13.45
CA GLU A 201 -2.67 -13.47 14.88
C GLU A 201 -3.82 -14.47 15.11
N ALA A 202 -3.70 -15.32 16.12
CA ALA A 202 -4.67 -16.36 16.46
C ALA A 202 -5.94 -15.87 17.17
N SER A 203 -6.88 -16.77 17.44
CA SER A 203 -8.18 -16.46 18.05
C SER A 203 -8.11 -15.76 19.42
N ALA A 204 -9.21 -15.09 19.82
CA ALA A 204 -9.22 -14.18 20.96
C ALA A 204 -9.12 -14.95 22.28
N GLY A 205 -8.01 -14.81 23.01
CA GLY A 205 -7.84 -15.37 24.35
C GLY A 205 -6.42 -15.82 24.65
N MET A 206 -5.69 -16.30 23.63
CA MET A 206 -4.26 -16.65 23.73
C MET A 206 -3.46 -15.77 22.79
N MET A 207 -2.35 -15.19 23.25
CA MET A 207 -1.37 -14.48 22.41
C MET A 207 -0.56 -15.46 21.55
N SER A 208 -1.21 -16.40 20.85
CA SER A 208 -0.49 -17.17 19.83
C SER A 208 -0.42 -16.35 18.55
N THR A 209 0.82 -16.08 18.15
CA THR A 209 1.14 -15.41 16.88
C THR A 209 1.36 -16.49 15.81
N THR A 210 1.69 -16.06 14.59
CA THR A 210 2.15 -16.98 13.53
C THR A 210 3.27 -17.88 14.08
N PRO A 211 3.13 -19.22 14.02
CA PRO A 211 4.17 -20.14 14.49
C PRO A 211 5.55 -19.83 13.90
N SER A 212 6.60 -19.97 14.73
CA SER A 212 7.99 -19.62 14.37
C SER A 212 8.56 -20.49 13.25
N GLU A 213 8.01 -21.68 13.05
CA GLU A 213 8.35 -22.61 11.97
C GLU A 213 8.02 -22.02 10.59
N ILE A 214 7.09 -21.07 10.52
CA ILE A 214 6.66 -20.45 9.27
C ILE A 214 7.57 -19.25 8.99
N THR A 215 8.62 -19.46 8.21
CA THR A 215 9.58 -18.43 7.83
C THR A 215 9.23 -17.73 6.52
N GLN A 216 8.57 -18.43 5.58
CA GLN A 216 8.18 -17.88 4.28
C GLN A 216 6.82 -17.17 4.39
N LYS A 217 6.87 -15.87 4.70
CA LYS A 217 5.70 -15.01 4.88
C LYS A 217 5.60 -14.02 3.73
N PHE A 218 4.48 -14.05 3.00
CA PHE A 218 4.24 -13.20 1.84
C PHE A 218 2.93 -12.43 1.97
N PHE A 219 2.92 -11.21 1.46
CA PHE A 219 1.71 -10.45 1.19
C PHE A 219 1.43 -10.50 -0.32
N TRP A 220 0.24 -10.98 -0.67
CA TRP A 220 -0.22 -11.12 -2.04
C TRP A 220 -1.05 -9.93 -2.46
N THR A 221 -0.57 -9.24 -3.49
CA THR A 221 -1.28 -8.20 -4.23
C THR A 221 -1.47 -8.72 -5.65
N PRO A 222 -2.65 -9.28 -6.00
CA PRO A 222 -2.88 -9.88 -7.31
C PRO A 222 -2.60 -8.88 -8.43
N THR A 223 -2.00 -9.35 -9.52
CA THR A 223 -1.83 -8.52 -10.72
C THR A 223 -3.17 -8.22 -11.36
N ILE A 224 -3.25 -7.07 -12.03
CA ILE A 224 -4.36 -6.80 -12.96
C ILE A 224 -4.19 -7.77 -14.13
N PRO A 225 -5.19 -8.62 -14.43
CA PRO A 225 -5.11 -9.56 -15.54
C PRO A 225 -5.12 -8.78 -16.87
N GLU A 226 -4.51 -9.36 -17.90
CA GLU A 226 -4.76 -8.91 -19.28
C GLU A 226 -6.23 -9.17 -19.62
N VAL A 227 -6.86 -8.19 -20.25
CA VAL A 227 -8.26 -8.31 -20.69
C VAL A 227 -8.23 -8.98 -22.05
N ASP A 228 -8.73 -10.21 -22.14
CA ASP A 228 -8.79 -10.94 -23.40
C ASP A 228 -10.25 -11.18 -23.84
N GLY A 229 -10.41 -11.61 -25.09
CA GLY A 229 -11.73 -11.92 -25.65
C GLY A 229 -12.48 -13.02 -24.89
N HIS A 230 -11.77 -13.89 -24.17
CA HIS A 230 -12.40 -14.92 -23.35
C HIS A 230 -13.07 -14.32 -22.11
N PHE A 231 -12.38 -13.43 -21.40
CA PHE A 231 -12.91 -12.73 -20.24
C PHE A 231 -14.07 -11.79 -20.62
N ILE A 232 -13.96 -11.07 -21.74
CA ILE A 232 -15.07 -10.28 -22.28
C ILE A 232 -16.29 -11.16 -22.58
N SER A 233 -16.09 -12.33 -23.21
CA SER A 233 -17.20 -13.25 -23.49
C SER A 233 -17.86 -13.78 -22.21
N GLN A 234 -17.09 -14.02 -21.14
CA GLN A 234 -17.66 -14.41 -19.85
C GLN A 234 -18.55 -13.31 -19.26
N LEU A 235 -18.10 -12.05 -19.30
CA LEU A 235 -18.88 -10.90 -18.85
C LEU A 235 -20.18 -10.75 -19.66
N GLU A 236 -20.11 -10.89 -20.99
CA GLU A 236 -21.29 -10.82 -21.86
C GLU A 236 -22.31 -11.91 -21.52
N GLN A 237 -21.85 -13.14 -21.24
CA GLN A 237 -22.71 -14.23 -20.79
C GLN A 237 -23.39 -13.93 -19.45
N ALA A 238 -22.70 -13.21 -18.54
CA ALA A 238 -23.26 -12.76 -17.27
C ALA A 238 -24.19 -11.54 -17.38
N GLY A 239 -24.33 -10.97 -18.58
CA GLY A 239 -25.18 -9.82 -18.86
C GLY A 239 -24.47 -8.47 -18.74
N VAL A 240 -23.13 -8.46 -18.71
CA VAL A 240 -22.31 -7.24 -18.72
C VAL A 240 -21.67 -7.10 -20.10
N ARG A 241 -22.07 -6.08 -20.84
CA ARG A 241 -21.71 -5.90 -22.25
C ARG A 241 -20.77 -4.69 -22.40
N LEU A 242 -19.48 -4.92 -22.20
CA LEU A 242 -18.44 -3.90 -22.28
C LEU A 242 -17.45 -4.26 -23.39
N ASP A 243 -16.82 -3.26 -24.00
CA ASP A 243 -15.60 -3.46 -24.78
C ASP A 243 -14.36 -3.63 -23.88
N GLU A 244 -13.23 -3.98 -24.49
CA GLU A 244 -11.96 -4.26 -23.79
C GLU A 244 -11.47 -3.04 -22.99
N ASP A 245 -11.41 -1.87 -23.63
CA ASP A 245 -11.01 -0.62 -23.00
C ASP A 245 -11.87 -0.25 -21.78
N SER A 246 -13.19 -0.51 -21.85
CA SER A 246 -14.10 -0.29 -20.71
C SER A 246 -13.79 -1.22 -19.53
N VAL A 247 -13.44 -2.47 -19.80
CA VAL A 247 -13.09 -3.42 -18.73
C VAL A 247 -11.76 -3.05 -18.10
N GLU A 248 -10.75 -2.67 -18.89
CA GLU A 248 -9.50 -2.14 -18.37
C GLU A 248 -9.71 -0.88 -17.52
N PHE A 249 -10.58 0.02 -17.98
CA PHE A 249 -10.96 1.21 -17.24
C PHE A 249 -11.54 0.85 -15.87
N PHE A 250 -12.46 -0.10 -15.78
CA PHE A 250 -13.01 -0.53 -14.49
C PHE A 250 -11.99 -1.23 -13.61
N MET A 251 -11.05 -2.00 -14.17
CA MET A 251 -9.95 -2.59 -13.39
C MET A 251 -9.09 -1.50 -12.74
N LYS A 252 -8.74 -0.44 -13.49
CA LYS A 252 -8.01 0.73 -12.96
C LYS A 252 -8.84 1.51 -11.93
N PHE A 253 -10.11 1.77 -12.23
CA PHE A 253 -11.06 2.45 -11.34
C PHE A 253 -11.22 1.74 -10.00
N CYS A 254 -11.21 0.40 -10.01
CA CYS A 254 -11.32 -0.43 -8.82
C CYS A 254 -9.97 -0.73 -8.15
N ALA A 255 -8.89 -0.04 -8.53
CA ALA A 255 -7.54 -0.25 -7.99
C ALA A 255 -7.04 -1.69 -8.13
N GLY A 256 -7.44 -2.40 -9.19
CA GLY A 256 -7.15 -3.81 -9.42
C GLY A 256 -7.78 -4.77 -8.41
N HIS A 257 -8.66 -4.29 -7.52
CA HIS A 257 -9.23 -5.11 -6.45
C HIS A 257 -10.40 -5.94 -6.96
N ARG A 258 -10.21 -7.25 -7.02
CA ARG A 258 -11.15 -8.20 -7.65
C ARG A 258 -12.60 -8.11 -7.14
N SER A 259 -12.82 -8.07 -5.83
CA SER A 259 -14.20 -7.94 -5.30
C SER A 259 -14.82 -6.58 -5.53
N ILE A 260 -14.03 -5.51 -5.71
CA ILE A 260 -14.54 -4.16 -5.98
C ILE A 260 -14.91 -4.10 -7.46
N PHE A 261 -14.07 -4.66 -8.33
CA PHE A 261 -14.38 -4.86 -9.74
C PHE A 261 -15.68 -5.65 -9.95
N MET A 262 -15.87 -6.77 -9.25
CA MET A 262 -17.12 -7.54 -9.37
C MET A 262 -18.36 -6.76 -8.88
N ALA A 263 -18.20 -5.89 -7.87
CA ALA A 263 -19.27 -5.00 -7.45
C ALA A 263 -19.58 -3.93 -8.52
N ALA A 264 -18.55 -3.37 -9.15
CA ALA A 264 -18.71 -2.48 -10.30
C ALA A 264 -19.44 -3.17 -11.46
N MET A 265 -19.12 -4.43 -11.76
CA MET A 265 -19.80 -5.20 -12.82
C MET A 265 -21.28 -5.46 -12.50
N ASN A 266 -21.64 -5.65 -11.23
CA ASN A 266 -23.06 -5.71 -10.84
C ASN A 266 -23.76 -4.38 -11.11
N TRP A 267 -23.15 -3.24 -10.76
CA TRP A 267 -23.70 -1.92 -11.06
C TRP A 267 -23.85 -1.69 -12.58
N VAL A 268 -22.84 -2.05 -13.38
CA VAL A 268 -22.91 -1.94 -14.85
C VAL A 268 -24.07 -2.78 -15.38
N LYS A 269 -24.22 -4.02 -14.93
CA LYS A 269 -25.31 -4.91 -15.35
C LYS A 269 -26.69 -4.30 -15.08
N GLU A 270 -26.86 -3.69 -13.91
CA GLU A 270 -28.11 -3.02 -13.52
C GLU A 270 -28.37 -1.78 -14.39
N LYS A 271 -27.35 -0.96 -14.64
CA LYS A 271 -27.47 0.27 -15.45
C LYS A 271 -27.65 0.03 -16.94
N GLN A 272 -26.98 -0.99 -17.49
CA GLN A 272 -27.01 -1.27 -18.92
C GLN A 272 -28.41 -1.62 -19.40
N ASN A 273 -29.23 -2.26 -18.56
CA ASN A 273 -30.53 -2.80 -18.97
C ASN A 273 -30.47 -3.56 -20.31
N GLY A 274 -29.36 -4.27 -20.56
CA GLY A 274 -29.10 -5.02 -21.78
C GLY A 274 -28.40 -4.25 -22.93
N SER A 275 -28.16 -2.95 -22.82
CA SER A 275 -27.37 -2.19 -23.81
C SER A 275 -25.87 -2.49 -23.68
N ARG A 276 -25.15 -2.46 -24.81
CA ARG A 276 -23.67 -2.52 -24.81
C ARG A 276 -23.14 -1.12 -24.61
N TRP A 277 -22.14 -0.96 -23.76
CA TRP A 277 -21.42 0.30 -23.63
C TRP A 277 -20.10 0.22 -24.37
N GLU A 278 -19.88 1.21 -25.22
CA GLU A 278 -18.54 1.51 -25.74
C GLU A 278 -17.78 2.37 -24.73
N PHE A 279 -16.47 2.42 -24.86
CA PHE A 279 -15.58 3.11 -23.94
C PHE A 279 -16.01 4.55 -23.59
N LYS A 280 -16.38 5.36 -24.59
CA LYS A 280 -16.86 6.74 -24.37
C LYS A 280 -18.13 6.79 -23.51
N GLN A 281 -19.06 5.86 -23.73
CA GLN A 281 -20.27 5.76 -22.93
C GLN A 281 -19.93 5.33 -21.51
N THR A 282 -19.06 4.31 -21.34
CA THR A 282 -18.62 3.83 -20.02
C THR A 282 -18.09 4.96 -19.16
N VAL A 283 -17.17 5.80 -19.68
CA VAL A 283 -16.62 6.91 -18.90
C VAL A 283 -17.68 7.96 -18.59
N THR A 284 -18.60 8.23 -19.52
CA THR A 284 -19.70 9.18 -19.32
C THR A 284 -20.63 8.71 -18.20
N GLU A 285 -21.09 7.46 -18.25
CA GLU A 285 -21.96 6.85 -17.24
C GLU A 285 -21.31 6.84 -15.85
N VAL A 286 -20.02 6.48 -15.78
CA VAL A 286 -19.27 6.48 -14.51
C VAL A 286 -19.19 7.90 -13.95
N ARG A 287 -18.76 8.87 -14.76
CA ARG A 287 -18.64 10.27 -14.32
C ARG A 287 -19.98 10.85 -13.87
N ASP A 288 -21.02 10.67 -14.66
CA ASP A 288 -22.34 11.21 -14.37
C ASP A 288 -22.93 10.56 -13.11
N SER A 289 -22.58 9.30 -12.83
CA SER A 289 -22.96 8.59 -11.60
C SER A 289 -22.15 8.97 -10.36
N MET A 290 -20.97 9.57 -10.51
CA MET A 290 -20.15 10.02 -9.39
C MET A 290 -20.65 11.35 -8.79
N GLY A 291 -21.40 12.15 -9.56
CA GLY A 291 -21.94 13.44 -9.10
C GLY A 291 -20.83 14.33 -8.53
N ALA A 292 -21.01 14.81 -7.28
CA ALA A 292 -20.00 15.59 -6.54
C ALA A 292 -18.91 14.72 -5.86
N ASN A 293 -18.58 13.55 -6.44
CA ASN A 293 -17.71 12.53 -5.85
C ASN A 293 -18.20 12.00 -4.49
N SER A 294 -19.53 11.88 -4.31
CA SER A 294 -20.10 11.44 -3.04
C SER A 294 -20.51 9.97 -3.05
N TRP A 295 -20.22 9.28 -1.94
CA TRP A 295 -20.60 7.89 -1.70
C TRP A 295 -22.11 7.69 -1.46
N TRP A 296 -22.88 8.78 -1.36
CA TRP A 296 -24.30 8.77 -0.99
C TRP A 296 -25.27 8.93 -2.17
N VAL A 297 -24.77 9.09 -3.40
CA VAL A 297 -25.63 9.24 -4.58
C VAL A 297 -26.33 7.91 -4.85
N SER A 298 -27.65 7.87 -4.63
CA SER A 298 -28.45 6.67 -4.86
C SER A 298 -28.38 6.22 -6.32
N GLY A 299 -28.10 4.94 -6.54
CA GLY A 299 -27.86 4.34 -7.84
C GLY A 299 -26.52 4.75 -8.49
N GLY A 300 -25.64 5.44 -7.76
CA GLY A 300 -24.30 5.83 -8.19
C GLY A 300 -23.31 4.66 -8.15
N ILE A 301 -22.24 4.74 -8.93
CA ILE A 301 -21.20 3.69 -8.95
C ILE A 301 -20.56 3.49 -7.57
N LEU A 302 -20.31 4.57 -6.83
CA LEU A 302 -19.68 4.52 -5.51
C LEU A 302 -20.54 3.75 -4.50
N GLU A 303 -21.86 3.94 -4.51
CA GLU A 303 -22.79 3.13 -3.72
C GLU A 303 -22.68 1.64 -4.09
N GLY A 304 -22.63 1.33 -5.39
CA GLY A 304 -22.42 -0.03 -5.88
C GLY A 304 -21.11 -0.65 -5.39
N LEU A 305 -20.02 0.12 -5.38
CA LEU A 305 -18.72 -0.35 -4.87
C LEU A 305 -18.76 -0.65 -3.36
N ALA A 306 -19.54 0.12 -2.59
CA ALA A 306 -19.69 -0.06 -1.14
C ALA A 306 -20.37 -1.39 -0.77
N ALA A 307 -21.04 -2.08 -1.71
CA ALA A 307 -21.52 -3.43 -1.51
C ALA A 307 -20.38 -4.47 -1.36
N SER A 308 -19.17 -4.13 -1.81
CA SER A 308 -17.99 -4.98 -1.69
C SER A 308 -17.40 -4.95 -0.28
N ARG A 309 -17.07 -6.12 0.27
CA ARG A 309 -16.27 -6.23 1.50
C ARG A 309 -14.85 -5.65 1.39
N GLY A 310 -14.39 -5.40 0.16
CA GLY A 310 -13.16 -4.67 -0.11
C GLY A 310 -13.27 -3.16 0.16
N VAL A 311 -14.48 -2.61 0.30
CA VAL A 311 -14.74 -1.19 0.59
C VAL A 311 -15.36 -1.01 1.96
N LYS A 312 -16.48 -1.69 2.23
CA LYS A 312 -17.24 -1.58 3.47
C LYS A 312 -17.08 -2.83 4.31
N VAL A 313 -16.62 -2.64 5.55
CA VAL A 313 -16.51 -3.71 6.53
C VAL A 313 -17.89 -4.09 7.07
N ASN A 314 -18.15 -5.39 7.14
CA ASN A 314 -19.37 -5.97 7.75
C ASN A 314 -19.06 -6.55 9.14
N GLY A 315 -20.11 -6.93 9.89
CA GLY A 315 -19.98 -7.65 11.16
C GLY A 315 -19.65 -6.72 12.34
N LYS A 316 -18.65 -7.07 13.15
CA LYS A 316 -18.29 -6.36 14.40
C LYS A 316 -18.14 -4.85 14.21
N PHE A 317 -17.62 -4.42 13.07
CA PHE A 317 -17.41 -3.00 12.76
C PHE A 317 -18.31 -2.49 11.63
N GLY A 318 -19.44 -3.17 11.38
CA GLY A 318 -20.45 -2.68 10.44
C GLY A 318 -21.15 -1.40 10.93
N ASN A 319 -21.13 -1.16 12.24
CA ASN A 319 -21.55 0.12 12.83
C ASN A 319 -20.33 1.07 12.89
N LEU A 320 -20.50 2.31 12.40
CA LEU A 320 -19.49 3.35 12.46
C LEU A 320 -19.11 3.76 13.90
N ASP A 321 -20.00 3.60 14.89
CA ASP A 321 -19.72 3.92 16.31
C ASP A 321 -18.63 3.06 16.94
N VAL A 322 -18.51 1.82 16.47
CA VAL A 322 -17.57 0.84 17.03
C VAL A 322 -16.25 0.80 16.27
N VAL A 323 -16.09 1.64 15.23
CA VAL A 323 -14.83 1.80 14.51
C VAL A 323 -13.76 2.39 15.46
N PRO A 324 -12.64 1.69 15.68
CA PRO A 324 -11.60 2.10 16.62
C PRO A 324 -10.89 3.40 16.21
N ARG A 325 -10.46 4.21 17.19
CA ARG A 325 -9.72 5.46 16.93
C ARG A 325 -8.38 5.21 16.25
N GLU A 326 -7.75 4.08 16.50
CA GLU A 326 -6.48 3.68 15.88
C GLU A 326 -6.64 3.48 14.37
N PHE A 327 -7.79 2.97 13.92
CA PHE A 327 -8.08 2.93 12.47
C PHE A 327 -8.24 4.35 11.91
N VAL A 328 -8.94 5.24 12.61
CA VAL A 328 -9.08 6.65 12.19
C VAL A 328 -7.73 7.34 12.12
N THR A 329 -6.83 7.04 13.06
CA THR A 329 -5.45 7.54 13.06
C THR A 329 -4.71 7.04 11.82
N ILE A 330 -4.76 5.74 11.51
CA ILE A 330 -4.14 5.19 10.30
C ILE A 330 -4.72 5.81 9.02
N LEU A 331 -6.03 6.03 8.98
CA LEU A 331 -6.73 6.64 7.85
C LEU A 331 -6.32 8.10 7.60
N CYS A 332 -5.88 8.81 8.63
CA CYS A 332 -5.56 10.24 8.55
C CYS A 332 -4.08 10.55 8.56
N GLU A 333 -3.28 9.76 9.28
CA GLU A 333 -1.85 9.99 9.48
C GLU A 333 -0.99 8.97 8.72
N GLY A 334 -1.62 7.98 8.10
CA GLY A 334 -0.96 6.95 7.32
C GLY A 334 -0.53 5.76 8.14
N PRO A 335 0.35 4.91 7.59
CA PRO A 335 0.62 3.61 8.19
C PRO A 335 1.11 3.70 9.63
N GLY A 336 0.54 2.92 10.54
CA GLY A 336 0.81 2.98 11.98
C GLY A 336 1.04 1.60 12.60
N GLN A 337 1.63 1.55 13.78
CA GLN A 337 1.66 0.31 14.57
C GLN A 337 0.31 0.10 15.26
N LEU A 338 -0.07 -1.16 15.44
CA LEU A 338 -1.32 -1.53 16.08
C LEU A 338 -1.09 -2.50 17.24
N PRO A 339 -1.81 -2.34 18.37
CA PRO A 339 -1.81 -3.33 19.44
C PRO A 339 -2.24 -4.71 18.91
N PRO A 340 -1.65 -5.84 19.38
CA PRO A 340 -1.91 -7.17 18.83
C PRO A 340 -3.40 -7.56 18.70
N LYS A 341 -4.18 -7.31 19.76
CA LYS A 341 -5.63 -7.61 19.77
C LYS A 341 -6.39 -6.83 18.70
N LEU A 342 -6.09 -5.53 18.57
CA LEU A 342 -6.75 -4.66 17.60
C LEU A 342 -6.29 -4.93 16.16
N ARG A 343 -4.99 -5.19 16.00
CA ARG A 343 -4.37 -5.62 14.74
C ARG A 343 -5.10 -6.83 14.16
N ARG A 344 -5.38 -7.85 14.96
CA ARG A 344 -6.14 -9.01 14.51
C ARG A 344 -7.52 -8.60 14.00
N ASP A 345 -8.31 -7.96 14.87
CA ASP A 345 -9.71 -7.64 14.57
C ASP A 345 -9.82 -6.77 13.32
N LEU A 346 -8.96 -5.75 13.18
CA LEU A 346 -8.95 -4.87 12.01
C LEU A 346 -8.49 -5.58 10.74
N THR A 347 -7.52 -6.50 10.81
CA THR A 347 -7.05 -7.24 9.63
C THR A 347 -8.05 -8.31 9.17
N VAL A 348 -8.68 -9.05 10.09
CA VAL A 348 -9.73 -10.03 9.77
C VAL A 348 -10.97 -9.35 9.18
N CYS A 349 -11.36 -8.21 9.74
CA CYS A 349 -12.48 -7.43 9.23
C CYS A 349 -12.16 -6.75 7.89
N GLY A 350 -10.88 -6.57 7.56
CA GLY A 350 -10.42 -6.04 6.28
C GLY A 350 -10.12 -4.55 6.27
N PHE A 351 -10.09 -3.88 7.42
CA PHE A 351 -9.74 -2.45 7.49
C PHE A 351 -8.29 -2.17 7.12
N VAL A 352 -7.38 -3.00 7.63
CA VAL A 352 -5.95 -2.74 7.54
C VAL A 352 -5.18 -3.97 7.09
N GLN A 353 -4.01 -3.72 6.52
CA GLN A 353 -3.07 -4.75 6.07
C GLN A 353 -1.64 -4.33 6.42
N PRO A 354 -0.72 -5.29 6.64
CA PRO A 354 0.68 -4.95 6.91
C PRO A 354 1.28 -4.25 5.69
N VAL A 355 2.14 -3.26 5.93
CA VAL A 355 2.88 -2.59 4.86
C VAL A 355 4.05 -3.49 4.45
N PRO A 356 4.08 -3.97 3.20
CA PRO A 356 5.19 -4.76 2.70
C PRO A 356 6.43 -3.91 2.45
N GLU A 357 7.58 -4.57 2.28
CA GLU A 357 8.80 -3.94 1.78
C GLU A 357 8.55 -3.23 0.43
N ALA A 358 9.35 -2.19 0.17
CA ALA A 358 9.27 -1.41 -1.06
C ALA A 358 9.51 -2.29 -2.31
N GLY A 359 8.92 -1.88 -3.44
CA GLY A 359 8.99 -2.59 -4.74
C GLY A 359 7.66 -3.11 -5.28
N HIS A 360 7.71 -3.64 -6.51
CA HIS A 360 6.54 -3.93 -7.37
C HIS A 360 6.28 -5.42 -7.60
N LYS A 361 6.51 -6.28 -6.60
CA LYS A 361 6.24 -7.73 -6.75
C LYS A 361 4.81 -8.07 -6.33
N GLU A 362 4.22 -9.05 -7.02
CA GLU A 362 2.90 -9.60 -6.66
C GLU A 362 2.91 -10.27 -5.27
N PHE A 363 3.94 -11.11 -5.00
CA PHE A 363 4.19 -11.71 -3.70
C PHE A 363 5.35 -10.98 -3.03
N ARG A 364 5.05 -10.09 -2.09
CA ARG A 364 6.06 -9.33 -1.34
C ARG A 364 6.37 -10.04 -0.02
N LYS A 365 7.64 -10.23 0.32
CA LYS A 365 8.01 -10.76 1.63
C LYS A 365 7.64 -9.72 2.69
N VAL A 366 6.98 -10.18 3.75
CA VAL A 366 6.59 -9.34 4.89
C VAL A 366 6.60 -10.17 6.14
N ASP A 367 7.41 -9.80 7.11
CA ASP A 367 7.34 -10.42 8.43
C ASP A 367 6.50 -9.60 9.40
N TRP A 368 5.20 -9.85 9.41
CA TRP A 368 4.26 -9.19 10.32
C TRP A 368 4.40 -9.58 11.80
N THR A 369 5.32 -10.50 12.14
CA THR A 369 5.62 -10.82 13.54
C THR A 369 6.62 -9.85 14.16
N GLN A 370 7.28 -9.02 13.34
CA GLN A 370 8.18 -7.99 13.83
C GLN A 370 7.41 -6.91 14.60
N ALA A 371 7.93 -6.50 15.76
CA ALA A 371 7.29 -5.52 16.64
C ALA A 371 7.07 -4.15 15.97
N ASN A 372 7.90 -3.79 15.00
CA ASN A 372 7.84 -2.54 14.27
C ASN A 372 6.95 -2.58 13.02
N THR A 373 6.25 -3.69 12.75
CA THR A 373 5.36 -3.82 11.59
C THR A 373 4.31 -2.71 11.60
N ARG A 374 4.25 -1.94 10.50
CA ARG A 374 3.23 -0.92 10.28
C ARG A 374 2.06 -1.50 9.48
N TYR A 375 0.88 -0.93 9.70
CA TYR A 375 -0.37 -1.30 9.06
C TYR A 375 -0.96 -0.08 8.38
N ALA A 376 -1.42 -0.27 7.14
CA ALA A 376 -2.10 0.75 6.34
C ALA A 376 -3.54 0.34 6.06
N VAL A 377 -4.38 1.28 5.65
CA VAL A 377 -5.72 0.98 5.12
C VAL A 377 -5.60 0.00 3.95
N SER A 378 -6.51 -0.98 3.86
CA SER A 378 -6.35 -2.11 2.93
C SER A 378 -6.28 -1.74 1.45
N ASN A 379 -6.92 -0.64 1.04
CA ASN A 379 -6.85 -0.13 -0.33
C ASN A 379 -7.34 1.33 -0.38
N PRO A 380 -7.00 2.09 -1.42
CA PRO A 380 -7.38 3.50 -1.54
C PRO A 380 -8.88 3.74 -1.67
N VAL A 381 -9.63 2.80 -2.26
CA VAL A 381 -11.10 2.91 -2.41
C VAL A 381 -11.77 2.85 -1.03
N MET A 382 -11.33 1.94 -0.15
CA MET A 382 -11.75 1.88 1.26
C MET A 382 -11.37 3.14 2.02
N ALA A 383 -10.16 3.67 1.81
CA ALA A 383 -9.73 4.92 2.45
C ALA A 383 -10.66 6.08 2.06
N SER A 384 -11.02 6.19 0.77
CA SER A 384 -11.97 7.18 0.28
C SER A 384 -13.33 7.05 0.95
N TYR A 385 -13.89 5.83 0.96
CA TYR A 385 -15.17 5.55 1.62
C TYR A 385 -15.15 5.97 3.09
N TYR A 386 -14.25 5.40 3.91
CA TYR A 386 -14.27 5.67 5.35
C TYR A 386 -13.91 7.11 5.71
N ARG A 387 -13.13 7.82 4.88
CA ARG A 387 -12.85 9.22 5.11
C ARG A 387 -14.11 10.08 4.95
N GLU A 388 -14.95 9.81 3.96
CA GLU A 388 -16.25 10.48 3.82
C GLU A 388 -17.22 10.07 4.93
N GLN A 389 -17.38 8.76 5.17
CA GLN A 389 -18.31 8.25 6.19
C GLN A 389 -18.01 8.80 7.59
N LEU A 390 -16.74 8.82 7.99
CA LEU A 390 -16.34 9.28 9.33
C LEU A 390 -16.26 10.79 9.44
N LYS A 391 -16.08 11.52 8.32
CA LYS A 391 -16.25 12.98 8.28
C LYS A 391 -17.68 13.36 8.63
N ASP A 392 -18.65 12.77 7.93
CA ASP A 392 -20.05 13.09 8.15
C ASP A 392 -20.56 12.57 9.51
N PHE A 393 -20.09 11.39 9.94
CA PHE A 393 -20.56 10.75 11.16
C PHE A 393 -19.89 11.28 12.45
N ARG A 394 -18.58 11.56 12.43
CA ARG A 394 -17.80 11.95 13.63
C ARG A 394 -17.20 13.35 13.56
N GLY A 395 -17.55 14.14 12.54
CA GLY A 395 -16.97 15.47 12.34
C GLY A 395 -15.45 15.42 12.14
N LEU A 396 -14.96 14.39 11.42
CA LEU A 396 -13.52 14.26 11.16
C LEU A 396 -13.01 15.46 10.35
N GLU A 397 -12.22 16.31 11.01
CA GLU A 397 -11.48 17.39 10.37
C GLU A 397 -10.02 16.98 10.16
N VAL A 398 -9.62 16.83 8.90
CA VAL A 398 -8.21 16.66 8.54
C VAL A 398 -7.58 18.04 8.53
N ARG A 399 -6.67 18.30 9.45
CA ARG A 399 -5.86 19.52 9.44
C ARG A 399 -4.52 19.22 8.78
N VAL A 400 -4.22 20.00 7.75
CA VAL A 400 -2.90 20.01 7.16
C VAL A 400 -2.01 20.88 8.04
N ASP A 401 -0.75 20.47 8.19
CA ASP A 401 0.26 21.25 8.91
C ASP A 401 0.21 22.71 8.42
N PRO A 402 0.11 23.71 9.33
CA PRO A 402 0.17 25.12 8.96
C PRO A 402 1.49 25.52 8.29
N TYR A 403 2.51 24.67 8.29
CA TYR A 403 3.78 24.95 7.63
C TYR A 403 3.62 25.27 6.13
N ILE A 404 4.12 26.44 5.75
CA ILE A 404 4.15 26.91 4.36
C ILE A 404 5.02 25.95 3.54
N PRO A 405 4.49 25.35 2.46
CA PRO A 405 5.25 24.45 1.61
C PRO A 405 6.56 25.08 1.14
N VAL A 406 7.64 24.30 1.11
CA VAL A 406 8.98 24.83 0.76
C VAL A 406 9.27 24.80 -0.74
N SER A 407 8.52 24.00 -1.50
CA SER A 407 8.69 23.82 -2.93
C SER A 407 7.38 23.41 -3.62
N CYS A 408 7.37 23.40 -4.95
CA CYS A 408 6.25 22.89 -5.73
C CYS A 408 6.16 21.36 -5.61
N LEU A 409 7.30 20.67 -5.48
CA LEU A 409 7.31 19.25 -5.16
C LEU A 409 6.59 18.96 -3.84
N ASP A 410 6.88 19.72 -2.77
CA ASP A 410 6.19 19.56 -1.47
C ASP A 410 4.67 19.70 -1.62
N LEU A 411 4.20 20.72 -2.36
CA LEU A 411 2.78 20.85 -2.69
C LEU A 411 2.22 19.63 -3.43
N LEU A 412 2.89 19.17 -4.48
CA LEU A 412 2.43 17.99 -5.23
C LEU A 412 2.39 16.73 -4.36
N LEU A 413 3.35 16.54 -3.47
CA LEU A 413 3.38 15.40 -2.54
C LEU A 413 2.22 15.38 -1.54
N ARG A 414 1.63 16.54 -1.28
CA ARG A 414 0.39 16.65 -0.50
C ARG A 414 -0.83 16.27 -1.34
N ALA A 415 -0.82 16.58 -2.63
CA ALA A 415 -1.93 16.28 -3.55
C ALA A 415 -1.94 14.83 -4.06
N ILE A 416 -0.79 14.26 -4.41
CA ILE A 416 -0.63 12.94 -5.05
C ILE A 416 -1.35 11.79 -4.30
N PRO A 417 -1.33 11.74 -2.95
CA PRO A 417 -2.08 10.74 -2.20
C PRO A 417 -3.58 10.74 -2.50
N CYS A 418 -4.14 11.84 -3.01
CA CYS A 418 -5.53 11.98 -3.40
C CYS A 418 -5.80 11.65 -4.88
N LEU A 419 -4.78 11.49 -5.72
CA LEU A 419 -4.90 11.32 -7.17
C LEU A 419 -5.16 9.87 -7.60
N THR A 420 -6.10 9.19 -6.96
CA THR A 420 -6.59 7.88 -7.43
C THR A 420 -7.19 7.99 -8.83
N PHE A 421 -7.21 6.91 -9.61
CA PHE A 421 -7.78 6.93 -10.97
C PHE A 421 -9.20 7.51 -11.00
N ALA A 422 -10.06 7.07 -10.07
CA ALA A 422 -11.42 7.57 -9.93
C ALA A 422 -11.50 9.10 -9.74
N GLN A 423 -10.59 9.68 -8.96
CA GLN A 423 -10.55 11.14 -8.74
C GLN A 423 -10.08 11.89 -9.98
N VAL A 424 -9.11 11.35 -10.72
CA VAL A 424 -8.60 12.00 -11.94
C VAL A 424 -9.64 11.94 -13.06
N VAL A 425 -10.24 10.78 -13.32
CA VAL A 425 -11.20 10.62 -14.44
C VAL A 425 -12.58 11.22 -14.16
N GLY A 426 -12.86 11.60 -12.90
CA GLY A 426 -14.11 12.29 -12.54
C GLY A 426 -14.26 13.67 -13.20
N TYR A 427 -13.18 14.28 -13.69
CA TYR A 427 -13.23 15.56 -14.40
C TYR A 427 -13.45 15.38 -15.90
N ALA A 428 -14.32 16.22 -16.48
CA ALA A 428 -14.47 16.30 -17.93
C ALA A 428 -13.28 17.08 -18.56
N PRO A 429 -12.71 16.64 -19.69
CA PRO A 429 -11.71 17.41 -20.40
C PRO A 429 -12.30 18.72 -20.95
N THR A 430 -11.48 19.76 -21.01
CA THR A 430 -11.77 21.12 -21.50
C THR A 430 -11.90 21.20 -23.01
N ALA A 431 -11.22 20.30 -23.75
CA ALA A 431 -11.37 20.21 -25.19
C ALA A 431 -12.77 19.67 -25.54
N ALA A 432 -13.51 20.44 -26.36
CA ALA A 432 -14.87 20.11 -26.78
C ALA A 432 -14.97 18.66 -27.32
N ALA A 433 -15.53 17.77 -26.49
CA ALA A 433 -16.04 16.45 -26.85
C ALA A 433 -15.07 15.40 -27.45
N ALA A 434 -13.75 15.49 -27.23
CA ALA A 434 -12.82 14.39 -27.55
C ALA A 434 -12.89 13.29 -26.47
N SER A 435 -12.64 12.02 -26.83
CA SER A 435 -12.70 10.81 -25.98
C SER A 435 -12.27 11.08 -24.54
N ALA A 436 -12.97 10.55 -23.53
CA ALA A 436 -12.75 10.93 -22.12
C ALA A 436 -11.38 10.52 -21.53
N LEU A 437 -10.58 9.74 -22.27
CA LEU A 437 -9.16 9.49 -22.05
C LEU A 437 -8.38 9.68 -23.38
N SER A 438 -7.07 9.84 -23.28
CA SER A 438 -6.13 9.91 -24.42
C SER A 438 -6.09 8.58 -25.21
N ALA A 439 -5.43 8.59 -26.38
CA ALA A 439 -5.28 7.40 -27.23
C ALA A 439 -4.57 6.21 -26.54
N SER A 440 -3.91 6.44 -25.40
CA SER A 440 -3.29 5.42 -24.56
C SER A 440 -4.15 5.01 -23.37
N SER A 441 -5.47 5.27 -23.41
CA SER A 441 -6.43 4.98 -22.33
C SER A 441 -5.95 5.53 -20.97
N SER A 442 -5.29 6.69 -21.01
CA SER A 442 -4.74 7.42 -19.87
C SER A 442 -5.42 8.79 -19.74
N PRO A 443 -5.61 9.33 -18.52
CA PRO A 443 -6.26 10.63 -18.35
C PRO A 443 -5.47 11.76 -19.02
N PHE A 444 -6.17 12.81 -19.43
CA PHE A 444 -5.56 14.01 -19.99
C PHE A 444 -4.90 14.87 -18.92
N GLU A 445 -3.97 15.70 -19.36
CA GLU A 445 -3.26 16.71 -18.57
C GLU A 445 -4.22 17.56 -17.73
N ASP A 446 -5.28 18.08 -18.33
CA ASP A 446 -6.24 18.97 -17.67
C ASP A 446 -7.07 18.26 -16.59
N GLN A 447 -7.32 16.96 -16.73
CA GLN A 447 -7.95 16.14 -15.68
C GLN A 447 -7.02 16.02 -14.47
N TYR A 448 -5.73 15.80 -14.69
CA TYR A 448 -4.75 15.80 -13.61
C TYR A 448 -4.61 17.18 -12.96
N ASN A 449 -4.52 18.24 -13.75
CA ASN A 449 -4.39 19.61 -13.25
C ASN A 449 -5.57 19.97 -12.34
N ARG A 450 -6.80 19.66 -12.78
CA ARG A 450 -8.02 19.84 -11.97
C ARG A 450 -8.04 18.98 -10.71
N ALA A 451 -7.65 17.71 -10.81
CA ALA A 451 -7.59 16.82 -9.66
C ALA A 451 -6.56 17.29 -8.62
N ILE A 452 -5.42 17.85 -9.06
CA ILE A 452 -4.42 18.47 -8.18
C ILE A 452 -5.00 19.71 -7.49
N ILE A 453 -5.62 20.62 -8.26
CA ILE A 453 -6.26 21.83 -7.71
C ILE A 453 -7.30 21.46 -6.64
N ASP A 454 -8.20 20.54 -6.95
CA ASP A 454 -9.25 20.10 -6.03
C ASP A 454 -8.67 19.41 -4.79
N ALA A 455 -7.66 18.54 -4.95
CA ALA A 455 -6.97 17.92 -3.82
C ALA A 455 -6.34 18.97 -2.90
N LEU A 456 -5.62 19.95 -3.45
CA LEU A 456 -5.02 21.04 -2.68
C LEU A 456 -6.07 21.94 -2.02
N THR A 457 -7.18 22.21 -2.71
CA THR A 457 -8.30 22.99 -2.17
C THR A 457 -8.96 22.28 -0.99
N LYS A 458 -9.20 20.97 -1.10
CA LYS A 458 -9.71 20.12 -0.01
C LYS A 458 -8.77 20.05 1.18
N LEU A 459 -7.48 20.22 0.94
CA LEU A 459 -6.44 20.32 1.97
C LEU A 459 -6.33 21.72 2.60
N GLY A 460 -7.13 22.70 2.13
CA GLY A 460 -7.21 24.04 2.69
C GLY A 460 -6.35 25.09 1.96
N TYR A 461 -5.69 24.73 0.86
CA TYR A 461 -4.91 25.67 0.06
C TYR A 461 -5.80 26.48 -0.89
N LYS A 462 -5.40 27.72 -1.17
CA LYS A 462 -5.98 28.53 -2.25
C LYS A 462 -5.34 28.13 -3.58
N ALA A 463 -5.81 27.03 -4.15
CA ALA A 463 -5.35 26.52 -5.43
C ALA A 463 -6.37 26.83 -6.54
N ASP A 464 -5.90 27.22 -7.72
CA ASP A 464 -6.71 27.48 -8.91
C ASP A 464 -5.86 27.31 -10.18
N SER A 465 -6.46 27.42 -11.36
CA SER A 465 -5.78 27.67 -12.63
C SER A 465 -5.73 29.16 -12.92
N CYS A 466 -4.67 29.64 -13.56
CA CYS A 466 -4.57 31.04 -14.01
C CYS A 466 -4.60 31.06 -15.53
N GLU A 467 -5.61 31.69 -16.14
CA GLU A 467 -5.66 31.88 -17.60
C GLU A 467 -5.88 33.36 -17.93
N SER A 468 -4.82 34.01 -18.42
CA SER A 468 -4.88 35.38 -18.92
C SER A 468 -3.83 35.61 -20.01
N PRO A 469 -4.19 36.23 -21.14
CA PRO A 469 -3.26 36.53 -22.23
C PRO A 469 -2.05 37.39 -21.81
N THR A 470 -2.19 38.17 -20.74
CA THR A 470 -1.16 39.11 -20.27
C THR A 470 -0.41 38.64 -19.03
N ILE A 471 -0.88 37.58 -18.38
CA ILE A 471 -0.33 37.10 -17.11
C ILE A 471 0.21 35.66 -17.25
N GLY A 472 -0.36 34.84 -18.14
CA GLY A 472 0.03 33.45 -18.39
C GLY A 472 -1.14 32.47 -18.31
N LYS A 473 -0.89 31.20 -18.67
CA LYS A 473 -1.82 30.07 -18.58
C LYS A 473 -1.31 29.00 -17.60
N VAL A 474 -1.06 29.37 -16.34
CA VAL A 474 -0.51 28.44 -15.35
C VAL A 474 -1.58 27.39 -14.99
N ASP A 475 -1.24 26.11 -15.18
CA ASP A 475 -2.15 25.00 -14.94
C ASP A 475 -2.56 24.85 -13.47
N VAL A 476 -1.59 24.93 -12.56
CA VAL A 476 -1.84 24.90 -11.11
C VAL A 476 -1.12 26.05 -10.44
N PHE A 477 -1.89 26.98 -9.89
CA PHE A 477 -1.45 28.17 -9.20
C PHE A 477 -1.90 28.14 -7.74
N VAL A 478 -0.97 28.34 -6.81
CA VAL A 478 -1.27 28.35 -5.37
C VAL A 478 -0.66 29.59 -4.72
N ASN A 479 -1.44 30.28 -3.89
CA ASN A 479 -0.97 31.43 -3.09
C ASN A 479 -1.08 31.13 -1.60
N ILE A 480 0.05 31.20 -0.89
CA ILE A 480 0.16 30.94 0.54
C ILE A 480 1.04 32.01 1.16
N ASP A 481 0.47 32.84 2.04
CA ASP A 481 1.17 33.91 2.77
C ASP A 481 2.08 34.79 1.89
N GLY A 482 1.57 35.16 0.71
CA GLY A 482 2.26 36.00 -0.26
C GLY A 482 3.30 35.26 -1.12
N LYS A 483 3.55 33.97 -0.88
CA LYS A 483 4.35 33.13 -1.78
C LYS A 483 3.46 32.53 -2.86
N THR A 484 3.92 32.62 -4.10
CA THR A 484 3.25 32.08 -5.28
C THR A 484 3.95 30.83 -5.77
N PHE A 485 3.18 29.77 -5.99
CA PHE A 485 3.64 28.51 -6.55
C PHE A 485 2.95 28.33 -7.90
N SER A 486 3.74 28.13 -8.95
CA SER A 486 3.24 27.99 -10.31
C SER A 486 3.76 26.72 -10.91
N MET A 487 2.84 25.86 -11.31
CA MET A 487 3.15 24.53 -11.82
C MET A 487 2.46 24.34 -13.17
N GLU A 488 3.23 23.87 -14.13
CA GLU A 488 2.79 23.55 -15.48
C GLU A 488 2.72 22.03 -15.64
N GLY A 489 1.61 21.51 -16.16
CA GLY A 489 1.45 20.11 -16.49
C GLY A 489 1.87 19.84 -17.93
N ILE A 490 2.39 18.63 -18.18
CA ILE A 490 2.57 18.14 -19.55
C ILE A 490 2.50 16.61 -19.58
N VAL A 491 1.91 16.02 -20.62
CA VAL A 491 1.98 14.57 -20.82
C VAL A 491 3.30 14.14 -21.49
N ALA A 492 3.90 13.06 -21.01
CA ALA A 492 5.22 12.58 -21.42
C ALA A 492 5.32 12.22 -22.92
N ASP A 493 4.19 11.84 -23.52
CA ASP A 493 4.07 11.44 -24.93
C ASP A 493 4.27 12.63 -25.90
N ARG A 494 4.18 13.88 -25.40
CA ARG A 494 4.52 15.06 -26.20
C ARG A 494 6.01 15.11 -26.52
N GLY A 495 6.38 15.85 -27.57
CA GLY A 495 7.75 15.94 -28.05
C GLY A 495 8.68 16.63 -27.04
N GLN A 496 10.00 16.46 -27.22
CA GLN A 496 10.99 17.15 -26.39
C GLN A 496 10.90 18.68 -26.56
N GLN A 497 10.56 19.11 -27.77
CA GLN A 497 10.34 20.53 -28.07
C GLN A 497 9.17 21.08 -27.25
N ASP A 498 8.04 20.35 -27.16
CA ASP A 498 6.90 20.78 -26.35
C ASP A 498 7.27 20.93 -24.87
N HIS A 499 8.03 19.98 -24.32
CA HIS A 499 8.52 20.06 -22.93
C HIS A 499 9.43 21.27 -22.72
N THR A 500 10.29 21.53 -23.70
CA THR A 500 11.18 22.70 -23.70
C THR A 500 10.37 24.00 -23.77
N ASP A 501 9.34 24.05 -24.62
CA ASP A 501 8.47 25.21 -24.79
C ASP A 501 7.65 25.50 -23.53
N HIS A 502 7.07 24.47 -22.90
CA HIS A 502 6.39 24.59 -21.60
C HIS A 502 7.36 25.06 -20.51
N ARG A 503 8.57 24.49 -20.43
CA ARG A 503 9.61 24.93 -19.50
C ARG A 503 10.03 26.39 -19.73
N ASN A 504 10.09 26.83 -20.99
CA ASN A 504 10.51 28.20 -21.32
C ASN A 504 9.46 29.27 -20.98
N ARG A 505 8.20 28.90 -20.69
CA ARG A 505 7.19 29.84 -20.17
C ARG A 505 7.63 30.47 -18.84
N PHE A 506 8.38 29.72 -18.01
CA PHE A 506 8.92 30.18 -16.73
C PHE A 506 10.00 31.27 -16.82
N ASP A 507 10.63 31.39 -17.97
CA ASP A 507 11.65 32.40 -18.24
C ASP A 507 11.07 33.59 -19.03
N ASN A 508 9.82 33.52 -19.49
CA ASN A 508 9.22 34.59 -20.30
C ASN A 508 8.76 35.75 -19.40
N PRO A 509 9.42 36.93 -19.46
CA PRO A 509 9.09 38.06 -18.59
C PRO A 509 7.71 38.66 -18.88
N ASN A 510 7.12 38.37 -20.04
CA ASN A 510 5.77 38.82 -20.39
C ASN A 510 4.67 37.96 -19.76
N LEU A 511 5.02 36.83 -19.14
CA LEU A 511 4.10 35.94 -18.45
C LEU A 511 4.37 36.02 -16.95
N SER A 512 3.85 37.07 -16.30
CA SER A 512 4.18 37.39 -14.90
C SER A 512 3.80 36.28 -13.91
N ALA A 513 2.70 35.55 -14.14
CA ALA A 513 2.34 34.42 -13.28
C ALA A 513 3.37 33.29 -13.30
N TYR A 514 4.18 33.17 -14.36
CA TYR A 514 5.28 32.21 -14.39
C TYR A 514 6.60 32.82 -13.94
N SER A 515 6.97 33.99 -14.50
CA SER A 515 8.28 34.58 -14.31
C SER A 515 8.49 35.16 -12.91
N GLU A 516 7.44 35.70 -12.29
CA GLU A 516 7.47 36.30 -10.95
C GLU A 516 7.07 35.32 -9.83
N ALA A 517 6.72 34.07 -10.18
CA ALA A 517 6.38 33.06 -9.20
C ALA A 517 7.53 32.78 -8.24
N THR A 518 7.23 32.71 -6.93
CA THR A 518 8.22 32.41 -5.89
C THR A 518 8.79 30.99 -6.04
N LYS A 519 7.96 30.05 -6.46
CA LYS A 519 8.30 28.64 -6.71
C LYS A 519 7.70 28.19 -8.04
N LYS A 520 8.48 27.45 -8.82
CA LYS A 520 8.19 27.10 -10.21
C LYS A 520 8.42 25.62 -10.42
N ALA A 521 7.50 24.94 -11.10
CA ALA A 521 7.72 23.55 -11.52
C ALA A 521 7.08 23.21 -12.86
N LEU A 522 7.72 22.30 -13.59
CA LEU A 522 7.11 21.57 -14.69
C LEU A 522 6.93 20.11 -14.23
N PHE A 523 5.69 19.63 -14.19
CA PHE A 523 5.40 18.24 -13.91
C PHE A 523 4.97 17.49 -15.18
N THR A 524 5.64 16.37 -15.44
CA THR A 524 5.42 15.49 -16.58
C THR A 524 4.68 14.24 -16.12
N ILE A 525 3.54 13.91 -16.74
CA ILE A 525 2.75 12.72 -16.41
C ILE A 525 2.79 11.72 -17.55
N GLY A 526 3.02 10.45 -17.26
CA GLY A 526 3.02 9.41 -18.30
C GLY A 526 2.87 8.00 -17.74
N SER A 527 2.44 7.08 -18.59
CA SER A 527 2.21 5.67 -18.24
C SER A 527 3.48 4.82 -18.25
N THR A 528 4.57 5.32 -18.85
CA THR A 528 5.82 4.58 -19.01
C THR A 528 6.95 5.22 -18.23
N GLU A 529 7.52 4.46 -17.29
CA GLU A 529 8.65 4.88 -16.44
C GLU A 529 9.81 5.44 -17.27
N ARG A 530 10.25 4.68 -18.28
CA ARG A 530 11.34 5.07 -19.17
C ARG A 530 11.10 6.42 -19.84
N THR A 531 9.93 6.60 -20.46
CA THR A 531 9.60 7.84 -21.17
C THR A 531 9.60 9.03 -20.24
N VAL A 532 8.96 8.92 -19.07
CA VAL A 532 8.89 10.02 -18.09
C VAL A 532 10.28 10.33 -17.53
N ARG A 533 11.06 9.31 -17.19
CA ARG A 533 12.45 9.46 -16.73
C ARG A 533 13.33 10.16 -17.76
N ASP A 534 13.24 9.75 -19.03
CA ASP A 534 13.99 10.35 -20.13
C ASP A 534 13.59 11.83 -20.32
N ARG A 535 12.30 12.16 -20.20
CA ARG A 535 11.80 13.56 -20.25
C ARG A 535 12.33 14.40 -19.10
N VAL A 536 12.28 13.90 -17.87
CA VAL A 536 12.80 14.61 -16.68
C VAL A 536 14.31 14.84 -16.81
N ASN A 537 15.05 13.84 -17.29
CA ASN A 537 16.50 13.95 -17.50
C ASN A 537 16.87 14.95 -18.60
N ALA A 538 16.12 14.95 -19.71
CA ALA A 538 16.42 15.81 -20.86
C ALA A 538 15.97 17.27 -20.67
N THR A 539 15.15 17.58 -19.66
CA THR A 539 14.60 18.91 -19.44
C THR A 539 15.45 19.73 -18.46
N ARG A 540 15.75 20.98 -18.82
CA ARG A 540 16.57 21.89 -18.00
C ARG A 540 15.84 22.31 -16.72
N ALA A 541 16.48 22.09 -15.56
CA ALA A 541 15.93 22.39 -14.23
C ALA A 541 16.35 23.75 -13.64
N GLU A 542 17.16 24.55 -14.32
CA GLU A 542 17.61 25.85 -13.78
C GLU A 542 16.41 26.77 -13.50
N GLY A 543 16.25 27.12 -12.21
CA GLY A 543 15.18 27.98 -11.71
C GLY A 543 13.78 27.34 -11.67
N VAL A 544 13.64 26.07 -12.06
CA VAL A 544 12.35 25.37 -12.19
C VAL A 544 12.51 23.90 -11.75
N GLU A 545 11.68 23.44 -10.82
CA GLU A 545 11.67 22.02 -10.44
C GLU A 545 11.09 21.16 -11.58
N ILE A 546 11.77 20.07 -11.94
CA ILE A 546 11.30 19.13 -12.96
C ILE A 546 10.85 17.86 -12.25
N ILE A 547 9.57 17.50 -12.43
CA ILE A 547 8.91 16.44 -11.67
C ILE A 547 8.28 15.47 -12.67
N GLY A 548 8.58 14.18 -12.59
CA GLY A 548 7.94 13.13 -13.38
C GLY A 548 7.01 12.31 -12.51
N LEU A 549 5.80 12.04 -12.99
CA LEU A 549 4.77 11.27 -12.30
C LEU A 549 4.36 10.08 -13.14
N VAL A 550 4.53 8.88 -12.59
CA VAL A 550 4.18 7.61 -13.26
C VAL A 550 3.24 6.81 -12.37
N PRO A 551 1.93 6.80 -12.64
CA PRO A 551 1.02 5.93 -11.90
C PRO A 551 1.35 4.46 -12.20
N ASN A 552 1.28 3.61 -11.17
CA ASN A 552 1.30 2.17 -11.41
C ASN A 552 0.02 1.73 -12.15
N VAL A 553 0.00 0.52 -12.70
CA VAL A 553 -1.13 0.00 -13.50
C VAL A 553 -2.48 0.12 -12.76
N ALA A 554 -2.48 -0.03 -11.44
CA ALA A 554 -3.67 0.05 -10.60
C ALA A 554 -4.01 1.47 -10.10
N TYR A 555 -3.17 2.48 -10.37
CA TYR A 555 -3.32 3.85 -9.86
C TYR A 555 -3.47 3.92 -8.32
N THR A 556 -2.80 2.99 -7.63
CA THR A 556 -2.71 2.96 -6.18
C THR A 556 -1.46 3.69 -5.68
N ARG A 557 -0.54 4.02 -6.59
CA ARG A 557 0.77 4.60 -6.30
C ARG A 557 1.28 5.38 -7.51
N TYR A 558 2.06 6.41 -7.27
CA TYR A 558 2.89 7.09 -8.27
C TYR A 558 4.37 6.85 -7.96
N HIS A 559 5.12 6.46 -8.98
CA HIS A 559 6.57 6.56 -8.98
C HIS A 559 6.96 7.97 -9.44
N ILE A 560 7.84 8.61 -8.68
CA ILE A 560 8.18 10.02 -8.86
C ILE A 560 9.65 10.16 -9.22
N PHE A 561 9.90 10.92 -10.28
CA PHE A 561 11.21 11.39 -10.72
C PHE A 561 11.34 12.86 -10.36
N TYR A 562 12.44 13.29 -9.77
CA TYR A 562 12.61 14.68 -9.36
C TYR A 562 14.01 15.21 -9.64
N ARG A 563 14.06 16.42 -10.19
CA ARG A 563 15.26 17.27 -10.26
C ARG A 563 14.95 18.64 -9.66
N GLY A 564 15.74 19.03 -8.67
CA GLY A 564 15.55 20.30 -7.97
C GLY A 564 15.94 21.52 -8.82
N ALA A 565 15.36 22.69 -8.48
CA ALA A 565 15.56 23.93 -9.22
C ALA A 565 17.01 24.48 -9.20
N GLN A 566 17.85 23.97 -8.29
CA GLN A 566 19.29 24.29 -8.17
C GLN A 566 20.19 23.23 -8.83
N ALA A 567 19.61 22.15 -9.36
CA ALA A 567 20.39 21.21 -10.14
C ALA A 567 21.01 21.97 -11.32
N ALA A 568 22.34 21.90 -11.46
CA ALA A 568 23.00 22.22 -12.73
C ALA A 568 22.31 21.43 -13.87
N GLU A 569 22.58 21.75 -15.14
CA GLU A 569 21.90 21.15 -16.31
C GLU A 569 21.70 19.62 -16.23
N PHE A 570 22.51 18.89 -15.44
CA PHE A 570 22.38 17.46 -15.12
C PHE A 570 22.57 17.07 -13.63
N GLY A 571 22.05 17.83 -12.65
CA GLY A 571 22.09 17.40 -11.24
C GLY A 571 21.33 16.10 -10.95
N ASP A 572 21.63 15.46 -9.81
CA ASP A 572 21.17 14.11 -9.45
C ASP A 572 19.63 13.96 -9.53
N LEU A 573 19.20 12.92 -10.25
CA LEU A 573 17.81 12.49 -10.33
C LEU A 573 17.44 11.73 -9.06
N VAL A 574 16.40 12.21 -8.37
CA VAL A 574 15.85 11.56 -7.17
C VAL A 574 14.61 10.77 -7.54
N GLU A 575 14.49 9.55 -7.01
CA GLU A 575 13.41 8.61 -7.32
C GLU A 575 12.80 8.04 -6.05
N TYR A 576 11.47 7.98 -6.00
CA TYR A 576 10.74 7.38 -4.88
C TYR A 576 9.26 7.15 -5.22
N ASP A 577 8.58 6.41 -4.34
CA ASP A 577 7.18 6.01 -4.49
C ASP A 577 6.25 6.73 -3.50
N VAL A 578 5.07 7.13 -3.97
CA VAL A 578 3.99 7.71 -3.15
C VAL A 578 2.70 6.94 -3.37
N GLU A 579 2.09 6.44 -2.29
CA GLU A 579 0.80 5.73 -2.38
C GLU A 579 -0.36 6.73 -2.46
N CYS A 580 -1.44 6.33 -3.14
CA CYS A 580 -2.70 7.05 -3.22
C CYS A 580 -3.62 6.74 -2.03
N ASP A 581 -3.09 6.78 -0.81
CA ASP A 581 -3.80 6.39 0.41
C ASP A 581 -4.61 7.52 1.07
N LEU A 582 -4.74 8.67 0.37
CA LEU A 582 -5.34 9.92 0.86
C LEU A 582 -4.59 10.56 2.02
N VAL A 583 -3.41 10.08 2.39
CA VAL A 583 -2.62 10.67 3.46
C VAL A 583 -1.62 11.63 2.86
N ALA A 584 -1.79 12.94 3.07
CA ALA A 584 -0.83 13.92 2.59
C ALA A 584 0.51 13.70 3.29
N ARG A 585 1.59 13.68 2.50
CA ARG A 585 2.94 13.40 2.98
C ARG A 585 3.82 14.61 2.76
N GLY A 586 4.70 14.88 3.73
CA GLY A 586 5.99 15.50 3.45
C GLY A 586 7.02 14.43 3.22
N LEU A 587 7.96 14.67 2.32
CA LEU A 587 9.15 13.85 2.16
C LEU A 587 10.35 14.52 2.79
N ASP A 588 11.09 13.77 3.59
CA ASP A 588 12.40 14.20 4.08
C ASP A 588 13.47 13.84 3.03
N ILE A 589 13.54 14.67 1.99
CA ILE A 589 14.69 14.73 1.08
C ILE A 589 15.44 15.99 1.49
N ASN A 590 16.57 15.84 2.19
CA ASN A 590 17.39 16.96 2.69
C ASN A 590 16.68 17.90 3.71
N GLY A 591 15.86 17.40 4.63
CA GLY A 591 15.35 18.17 5.78
C GLY A 591 13.95 18.76 5.63
N ILE A 592 13.13 18.27 4.70
CA ILE A 592 11.74 18.74 4.52
C ILE A 592 10.79 17.85 5.34
N ARG A 593 10.01 18.42 6.26
CA ARG A 593 8.96 17.71 7.03
C ARG A 593 7.57 18.25 6.67
N CYS A 594 6.60 17.35 6.50
CA CYS A 594 5.17 17.70 6.57
C CYS A 594 4.39 16.53 7.19
N ILE A 595 3.47 16.84 8.10
CA ILE A 595 2.68 15.89 8.89
C ILE A 595 1.21 16.30 8.85
N GLN A 596 0.29 15.43 8.43
CA GLN A 596 -1.13 15.61 8.72
C GLN A 596 -1.37 15.37 10.21
N LYS A 597 -2.10 16.27 10.87
CA LYS A 597 -2.54 16.08 12.27
C LYS A 597 -4.06 15.97 12.33
N VAL A 598 -4.56 14.97 13.03
CA VAL A 598 -6.01 14.85 13.31
C VAL A 598 -6.39 15.83 14.42
N ALA A 599 -7.38 16.68 14.17
CA ALA A 599 -7.98 17.48 15.24
C ALA A 599 -8.98 16.65 16.05
N HIS A 600 -9.05 16.90 17.37
CA HIS A 600 -9.82 16.11 18.34
C HIS A 600 -11.23 15.70 17.86
N ILE A 601 -11.47 14.38 17.85
CA ILE A 601 -12.79 13.79 17.63
C ILE A 601 -13.62 14.01 18.90
N ASN A 602 -14.62 14.88 18.84
CA ASN A 602 -15.63 14.97 19.88
C ASN A 602 -16.41 13.65 19.91
N SER A 603 -16.26 12.87 20.97
CA SER A 603 -17.14 11.73 21.23
C SER A 603 -18.48 12.26 21.73
N PRO A 604 -19.62 11.58 21.48
CA PRO A 604 -20.87 11.97 22.10
C PRO A 604 -20.70 11.92 23.63
N ALA A 605 -20.83 13.10 24.24
CA ALA A 605 -20.89 13.41 25.68
C ALA A 605 -20.37 12.36 26.68
N GLY A 606 -19.18 12.61 27.26
CA GLY A 606 -18.77 11.96 28.51
C GLY A 606 -17.28 12.07 28.83
N SER A 607 -16.94 13.03 29.69
CA SER A 607 -15.67 13.19 30.42
C SER A 607 -14.46 13.79 29.68
N ALA A 608 -14.01 14.93 30.19
CA ALA A 608 -12.82 15.66 29.76
C ALA A 608 -11.54 14.85 29.99
N VAL A 609 -10.67 14.78 28.98
CA VAL A 609 -9.27 14.32 29.12
C VAL A 609 -8.37 15.23 28.29
N THR A 610 -7.48 15.91 28.98
CA THR A 610 -6.40 16.76 28.46
C THR A 610 -5.26 15.91 27.88
N THR A 611 -4.66 16.37 26.78
CA THR A 611 -3.52 15.76 26.07
C THR A 611 -2.19 16.01 26.80
N SER A 612 -1.27 15.03 26.78
CA SER A 612 0.15 15.27 27.14
C SER A 612 1.10 14.47 26.25
N THR A 613 2.15 15.15 25.80
CA THR A 613 3.25 14.75 24.91
C THR A 613 4.39 14.05 25.68
N SER A 614 5.12 13.12 25.03
CA SER A 614 6.28 12.43 25.63
C SER A 614 7.55 13.30 25.61
N SER A 615 8.32 13.29 26.70
CA SER A 615 9.61 14.01 26.88
C SER A 615 10.74 13.01 27.25
N VAL A 616 11.98 13.26 26.80
CA VAL A 616 13.20 12.51 27.18
C VAL A 616 13.95 13.27 28.28
N VAL A 617 14.56 12.57 29.26
CA VAL A 617 15.28 13.17 30.40
C VAL A 617 16.72 12.69 30.46
N TRP A 618 17.67 13.61 30.70
CA TRP A 618 19.09 13.34 30.89
C TRP A 618 19.48 13.60 32.36
N VAL A 619 20.13 12.64 33.02
CA VAL A 619 20.63 12.80 34.39
C VAL A 619 22.14 13.03 34.35
N ARG A 620 22.60 14.16 34.89
CA ARG A 620 24.00 14.58 34.80
C ARG A 620 24.87 14.12 35.99
N GLU A 621 24.29 14.02 37.20
CA GLU A 621 25.02 13.64 38.41
C GLU A 621 24.16 12.80 39.37
N LEU A 622 24.73 11.70 39.87
CA LEU A 622 24.23 10.87 40.97
C LEU A 622 25.13 11.08 42.20
N ILE A 623 24.54 11.48 43.34
CA ILE A 623 25.29 11.72 44.59
C ILE A 623 25.02 10.59 45.58
N ARG A 624 26.08 9.88 45.99
CA ARG A 624 26.02 8.84 47.02
C ARG A 624 25.84 9.44 48.42
N LYS A 625 25.29 8.64 49.35
CA LYS A 625 25.03 9.03 50.75
C LYS A 625 26.30 9.43 51.53
N ASP A 626 27.48 9.00 51.07
CA ASP A 626 28.80 9.33 51.62
C ASP A 626 29.44 10.62 51.04
N LYS A 627 28.71 11.36 50.18
CA LYS A 627 29.13 12.61 49.51
C LYS A 627 30.31 12.49 48.52
N GLN A 628 30.66 11.29 48.05
CA GLN A 628 31.61 11.15 46.94
C GLN A 628 30.91 11.28 45.56
N LEU A 629 31.51 12.08 44.66
CA LEU A 629 31.04 12.35 43.30
C LEU A 629 31.63 11.34 42.32
N THR A 630 30.78 10.62 41.57
CA THR A 630 31.18 9.95 40.32
C THR A 630 31.06 10.96 39.17
N ALA A 631 32.15 11.66 38.87
CA ALA A 631 32.24 12.48 37.66
C ALA A 631 32.54 11.57 36.45
N GLY A 632 31.74 11.66 35.38
CA GLY A 632 32.15 11.17 34.05
C GLY A 632 31.27 10.15 33.32
N SER A 633 30.15 9.67 33.86
CA SER A 633 29.26 8.73 33.11
C SER A 633 27.95 9.40 32.68
N GLN A 634 27.84 9.77 31.41
CA GLN A 634 26.53 9.99 30.77
C GLN A 634 25.82 8.62 30.67
N GLN A 635 24.65 8.47 31.30
CA GLN A 635 23.83 7.26 31.14
C GLN A 635 22.43 7.63 30.66
N GLU A 636 21.95 6.85 29.69
CA GLU A 636 20.64 6.99 29.07
C GLU A 636 19.61 6.15 29.84
N PHE A 637 18.46 6.74 30.13
CA PHE A 637 17.34 6.08 30.82
C PHE A 637 16.12 6.07 29.90
N GLU A 638 15.44 4.92 29.83
CA GLU A 638 14.20 4.77 29.07
C GLU A 638 12.98 4.66 30.00
N PRO A 639 11.82 5.24 29.62
CA PRO A 639 10.59 5.10 30.39
C PRO A 639 10.03 3.67 30.31
N LYS A 640 9.62 3.13 31.45
CA LYS A 640 8.89 1.87 31.58
C LYS A 640 7.72 2.04 32.58
N GLY A 641 6.56 2.45 32.08
CA GLY A 641 5.37 2.72 32.90
C GLY A 641 5.52 4.03 33.72
N LYS A 642 5.31 3.97 35.04
CA LYS A 642 5.61 5.08 35.98
C LYS A 642 7.07 5.11 36.46
N ALA A 643 7.94 4.27 35.91
CA ALA A 643 9.34 4.10 36.31
C ALA A 643 10.29 4.20 35.11
N PHE A 644 11.61 4.19 35.36
CA PHE A 644 12.66 4.27 34.34
C PHE A 644 13.67 3.13 34.47
N LYS A 645 14.26 2.67 33.35
CA LYS A 645 15.32 1.64 33.31
C LYS A 645 16.57 2.19 32.60
N VAL A 646 17.76 1.85 33.08
CA VAL A 646 19.05 2.20 32.43
C VAL A 646 19.22 1.39 31.14
N LYS A 647 19.73 2.03 30.09
CA LYS A 647 20.09 1.40 28.82
C LYS A 647 21.58 1.04 28.81
N GLY A 648 21.90 -0.26 28.76
CA GLY A 648 23.27 -0.80 28.72
C GLY A 648 23.80 -1.38 30.03
N GLU A 649 25.00 -1.95 30.01
CA GLU A 649 25.71 -2.40 31.22
C GLU A 649 26.36 -1.19 31.93
N LEU A 650 26.19 -1.11 33.25
CA LEU A 650 26.88 -0.14 34.11
C LEU A 650 28.38 -0.45 34.12
N THR A 651 29.14 0.13 33.19
CA THR A 651 30.61 0.03 33.22
C THR A 651 31.15 0.85 34.40
N GLY A 652 31.72 0.17 35.41
CA GLY A 652 32.45 0.83 36.51
C GLY A 652 32.10 0.39 37.94
N ILE A 653 31.13 -0.50 38.18
CA ILE A 653 30.79 -0.94 39.55
C ILE A 653 30.76 -2.47 39.63
N LYS A 654 31.71 -3.05 40.36
CA LYS A 654 32.04 -4.49 40.37
C LYS A 654 31.18 -5.36 41.31
N ASN A 655 30.17 -4.81 41.98
CA ASN A 655 29.27 -5.55 42.87
C ASN A 655 27.82 -5.04 42.72
N LYS A 656 26.85 -5.95 42.53
CA LYS A 656 25.41 -5.64 42.32
C LYS A 656 24.64 -5.30 43.60
N ALA A 657 25.29 -5.32 44.77
CA ALA A 657 24.65 -5.03 46.04
C ALA A 657 24.68 -3.53 46.34
N GLU A 658 23.49 -2.93 46.36
CA GLU A 658 23.11 -1.65 46.97
C GLU A 658 23.72 -0.35 46.41
N LEU A 659 22.98 0.26 45.48
CA LEU A 659 23.04 1.70 45.22
C LEU A 659 21.88 2.39 45.96
N SER A 660 22.15 3.03 47.10
CA SER A 660 21.20 3.94 47.76
C SER A 660 21.53 5.40 47.43
N ILE A 661 20.57 6.14 46.87
CA ILE A 661 20.74 7.52 46.41
C ILE A 661 20.21 8.48 47.48
N ALA A 662 21.05 9.39 47.99
CA ALA A 662 20.67 10.31 49.07
C ALA A 662 20.16 11.66 48.59
N SER A 663 20.60 12.11 47.41
CA SER A 663 20.12 13.31 46.73
C SER A 663 20.49 13.23 45.25
N PHE A 664 19.77 13.96 44.40
CA PHE A 664 20.07 14.04 42.97
C PHE A 664 19.93 15.49 42.48
N LYS A 665 20.68 15.86 41.44
CA LYS A 665 20.50 17.12 40.72
C LYS A 665 19.95 16.80 39.33
N ILE A 666 18.70 17.15 39.06
CA ILE A 666 18.10 17.01 37.73
C ILE A 666 18.32 18.33 36.97
N VAL A 667 18.82 18.22 35.75
CA VAL A 667 18.77 19.30 34.76
C VAL A 667 17.75 18.86 33.72
N ILE A 668 16.58 19.51 33.70
CA ILE A 668 15.54 19.19 32.73
C ILE A 668 15.79 20.00 31.48
N TYR A 669 15.83 19.30 30.36
CA TYR A 669 15.87 19.87 29.04
C TYR A 669 14.49 19.70 28.41
N SER A 670 13.76 20.78 28.17
CA SER A 670 12.58 20.75 27.32
C SER A 670 12.90 21.38 25.97
N GLN A 671 12.38 20.77 24.90
CA GLN A 671 12.47 21.34 23.57
C GLN A 671 11.27 22.29 23.40
N MET A 672 11.52 23.60 23.40
CA MET A 672 10.52 24.60 22.99
C MET A 672 10.56 24.79 21.47
N GLU A 673 9.40 25.08 20.88
CA GLU A 673 9.25 25.37 19.46
C GLU A 673 10.00 26.67 19.05
N GLU A 674 10.63 26.56 17.88
CA GLU A 674 11.15 27.56 16.94
C GLU A 674 12.16 28.65 17.37
N SER A 675 13.32 28.54 16.72
CA SER A 675 14.35 29.55 16.44
C SER A 675 15.33 29.92 17.57
N VAL A 676 16.62 29.85 17.21
CA VAL A 676 17.84 29.99 18.02
C VAL A 676 18.22 28.70 18.78
N SER A 677 19.35 28.14 18.39
CA SER A 677 20.03 27.01 19.04
C SER A 677 20.27 27.29 20.52
N GLY A 678 19.41 26.77 21.40
CA GLY A 678 19.55 26.94 22.83
C GLY A 678 18.58 26.08 23.62
N TRP A 679 19.12 25.18 24.43
CA TRP A 679 18.37 24.47 25.45
C TRP A 679 17.98 25.44 26.58
N ALA A 680 16.71 25.55 26.96
CA ALA A 680 16.32 26.31 28.14
C ALA A 680 16.62 25.50 29.41
N LEU A 681 17.36 26.10 30.34
CA LEU A 681 17.80 25.48 31.60
C LEU A 681 16.86 25.90 32.74
N GLY A 682 16.11 24.96 33.31
CA GLY A 682 15.43 25.14 34.60
C GLY A 682 16.13 24.30 35.67
N GLU A 683 16.78 24.93 36.65
CA GLU A 683 17.39 24.22 37.78
C GLU A 683 16.43 24.19 38.99
N GLY A 684 16.22 22.98 39.56
CA GLY A 684 15.50 22.80 40.81
C GLY A 684 16.15 21.72 41.67
N ARG A 685 16.28 21.98 42.98
CA ARG A 685 16.89 21.06 43.97
C ARG A 685 15.80 20.59 44.93
N ASN A 686 15.57 19.29 45.04
CA ASN A 686 14.54 18.71 45.92
C ASN A 686 15.16 17.73 46.93
N ASP A 687 14.80 17.90 48.21
CA ASP A 687 15.14 16.99 49.31
C ASP A 687 13.99 16.01 49.55
N VAL A 688 14.30 14.71 49.63
CA VAL A 688 13.31 13.62 49.69
C VAL A 688 12.57 13.53 51.04
N SER A 689 13.05 14.20 52.10
CA SER A 689 12.59 13.95 53.47
C SER A 689 11.44 14.83 53.98
N LYS A 690 10.80 15.68 53.14
CA LYS A 690 9.78 16.65 53.60
C LYS A 690 8.62 16.86 52.60
N SER A 691 7.58 16.01 52.58
CA SER A 691 6.16 16.43 52.44
C SER A 691 5.17 15.26 52.26
N PRO A 692 4.14 15.15 53.13
CA PRO A 692 2.99 14.27 52.97
C PRO A 692 1.71 15.01 52.47
N GLN A 693 0.93 14.32 51.63
CA GLN A 693 -0.50 14.51 51.29
C GLN A 693 -0.97 15.80 50.56
N HIS A 694 -1.84 15.59 49.55
CA HIS A 694 -2.58 16.52 48.68
C HIS A 694 -1.81 17.35 47.63
N ILE A 695 -1.85 16.91 46.36
CA ILE A 695 -1.49 17.75 45.19
C ILE A 695 -2.48 17.48 44.03
N ARG A 696 -3.17 18.54 43.56
CA ARG A 696 -4.01 18.57 42.32
C ARG A 696 -3.14 18.85 41.07
N SER A 697 -3.74 18.68 39.89
CA SER A 697 -3.16 18.44 38.56
C SER A 697 -2.18 19.45 37.92
N ASN A 698 -1.44 18.94 36.91
CA ASN A 698 -0.86 19.62 35.72
C ASN A 698 0.55 20.26 35.79
N SER A 699 1.56 19.61 36.39
CA SER A 699 2.97 19.95 36.04
C SER A 699 3.91 18.73 36.03
N ILE A 700 4.90 18.75 35.12
CA ILE A 700 5.96 17.73 34.96
C ILE A 700 6.76 17.49 36.25
N HIS A 701 6.88 18.51 37.12
CA HIS A 701 7.53 18.37 38.43
C HIS A 701 6.78 17.44 39.40
N CYS A 702 5.45 17.32 39.27
CA CYS A 702 4.62 16.52 40.19
C CYS A 702 4.70 15.01 39.88
N SER A 703 4.90 14.63 38.61
CA SER A 703 5.00 13.23 38.21
C SER A 703 6.29 12.54 38.67
N PHE A 704 7.37 13.31 38.88
CA PHE A 704 8.66 12.77 39.32
C PHE A 704 8.74 12.50 40.84
N ALA A 705 8.06 13.29 41.68
CA ALA A 705 8.01 13.02 43.12
C ALA A 705 7.33 11.68 43.45
N GLY A 706 6.39 11.23 42.61
CA GLY A 706 5.71 9.94 42.75
C GLY A 706 6.54 8.72 42.30
N ALA A 707 7.50 8.90 41.39
CA ALA A 707 8.33 7.80 40.87
C ALA A 707 9.51 7.46 41.79
N ALA A 708 10.02 8.44 42.55
CA ALA A 708 11.09 8.22 43.53
C ALA A 708 10.62 7.36 44.73
N ALA A 709 9.32 7.36 45.05
CA ALA A 709 8.76 6.54 46.12
C ALA A 709 8.66 5.04 45.79
N LEU A 710 8.90 4.64 44.53
CA LEU A 710 8.76 3.24 44.06
C LEU A 710 10.10 2.51 43.83
N LEU A 711 11.24 3.17 44.06
CA LEU A 711 12.57 2.56 43.96
C LEU A 711 13.12 2.06 45.32
N ASP A 712 12.30 2.06 46.37
CA ASP A 712 12.72 1.72 47.75
C ASP A 712 12.06 0.44 48.31
N PHE A 713 11.63 -0.48 47.46
CA PHE A 713 11.29 -1.85 47.91
C PHE A 713 12.02 -2.89 47.06
N GLN A 714 13.27 -3.15 47.48
CA GLN A 714 13.80 -4.50 47.60
C GLN A 714 14.10 -4.63 49.10
N ASP A 715 13.36 -5.37 49.93
CA ASP A 715 12.53 -6.57 49.71
C ASP A 715 11.04 -6.37 49.36
#